data_AF-A0A8C1DTB1-F1
#
_entry.id   AF-A0A8C1DTB1-F1
#
_cell.length_a   1.000
_cell.length_b   1.000
_cell.length_c   1.000
_cell.angle_alpha   90.00
_cell.angle_beta   90.00
_cell.angle_gamma   90.00
#
_symmetry.space_group_name_H-M   'P 1'
#
loop_
_entity.id
_entity.type
_entity.pdbx_description
1 polymer ?
#
loop_
_entity_poly.entity_id
_entity_poly.type
_entity_poly.pdbx_seq_one_letter_code
_entity_poly.pdbx_strand_id
1 'polypeptide(L)'
;MDDEDKIFDKFNKDLVEVQEERTSLDRAQQDLKRELHDLQKKLQLKRDESDSLQRKFKIEARIPVKAVKFVRELEREEGEEADDQVQSVFTVTQRPSFLLKGGQALITFEEEKVAEQILRLAKCSVACDKAKMDVKPYALSLDPSVKFEVHIQVSKKSVRFCNAPPTLPEERMRDRLELSFSRVSRGGGEVEKLEYHKDTGSGRVTFLSTGVAENLVHRGKFCVDTGSDVVVDVLPLYEYQLRKFQTYSGAPHRTVLLGGIQALMDEEDLQDHLEIHFQKPSNYGGELMNGGIPHRLMGMMLFIQTSADPAVPTDIYQFIAWYTKLGYAGNTEPQFIIPSCIAIKESAKVGDQAQRRMMKGVDDLDFFIGDEAIDKPNYATKWPIRHGIVEDWDLMERFMEQVIFKYLRAEPEDHYFLLTEPPLNTPENREYTAEIMFESFNVPGLYIAVQAVLALAASWTSRQVGERTLTGSVIDSGDGVTHVIPVAEGYVIGSCIKHIPIAGRDITYFTQQLLREREVGIPPEQSLETAKAVKERFSYVCPDLVKEFSKKEFTIDVGYERFLGPEIFFHPEFANPDFTQPISEVVDEVIQNCPIDVRRPLYKNVVLSGGSTMFRDFGRRLQRDLKRTVDARLKLSEELSGGKLKPKPIDVQVVTHHMQRYAVWFGGSMLASTPEFYQVCHYCH
;
A
#
# COMPACT_ATOMS: atom_id res chain seq x y z
N MET A 1 46.09 101.15 8.60
CA MET A 1 47.09 100.13 8.23
C MET A 1 47.02 98.94 9.17
N ASP A 2 47.03 99.15 10.50
CA ASP A 2 47.05 98.05 11.48
C ASP A 2 45.82 97.11 11.53
N ASP A 3 44.63 97.53 11.06
CA ASP A 3 43.41 96.70 11.14
C ASP A 3 43.20 95.83 9.89
N GLU A 4 43.63 96.28 8.70
CA GLU A 4 43.57 95.48 7.47
C GLU A 4 44.59 94.34 7.49
N ASP A 5 45.81 94.60 7.96
CA ASP A 5 46.85 93.57 8.11
C ASP A 5 46.43 92.50 9.14
N LYS A 6 45.78 92.90 10.25
CA LYS A 6 45.23 91.94 11.23
C LYS A 6 44.10 91.08 10.68
N ILE A 7 43.23 91.65 9.84
CA ILE A 7 42.15 90.89 9.20
C ILE A 7 42.74 89.94 8.16
N PHE A 8 43.75 90.38 7.40
CA PHE A 8 44.43 89.56 6.39
C PHE A 8 45.23 88.40 7.04
N ASP A 9 45.94 88.66 8.13
CA ASP A 9 46.64 87.63 8.90
C ASP A 9 45.68 86.64 9.55
N LYS A 10 44.55 87.13 10.09
CA LYS A 10 43.49 86.26 10.62
C LYS A 10 42.87 85.40 9.52
N PHE A 11 42.56 85.99 8.35
CA PHE A 11 42.01 85.26 7.21
C PHE A 11 42.98 84.19 6.70
N ASN A 12 44.28 84.51 6.59
CA ASN A 12 45.30 83.53 6.18
C ASN A 12 45.46 82.42 7.21
N LYS A 13 45.38 82.74 8.51
CA LYS A 13 45.42 81.73 9.57
C LYS A 13 44.21 80.81 9.51
N ASP A 14 43.00 81.37 9.39
CA ASP A 14 41.76 80.61 9.25
C ASP A 14 41.77 79.75 7.96
N LEU A 15 42.35 80.27 6.87
CA LEU A 15 42.51 79.55 5.60
C LEU A 15 43.46 78.35 5.74
N VAL A 16 44.56 78.51 6.48
CA VAL A 16 45.50 77.43 6.77
C VAL A 16 44.85 76.37 7.66
N GLU A 17 44.12 76.77 8.70
CA GLU A 17 43.37 75.84 9.57
C GLU A 17 42.33 75.04 8.77
N VAL A 18 41.59 75.67 7.87
CA VAL A 18 40.62 74.98 6.98
C VAL A 18 41.32 74.06 5.97
N GLN A 19 42.50 74.43 5.46
CA GLN A 19 43.29 73.56 4.58
C GLN A 19 43.85 72.33 5.33
N GLU A 20 44.28 72.50 6.58
CA GLU A 20 44.70 71.41 7.45
C GLU A 20 43.52 70.48 7.79
N GLU A 21 42.35 71.03 8.13
CA GLU A 21 41.14 70.23 8.34
C GLU A 21 40.74 69.46 7.08
N ARG A 22 40.75 70.12 5.91
CA ARG A 22 40.43 69.47 4.63
C ARG A 22 41.38 68.32 4.32
N THR A 23 42.68 68.52 4.51
CA THR A 23 43.66 67.44 4.29
C THR A 23 43.52 66.31 5.31
N SER A 24 43.11 66.60 6.54
CA SER A 24 42.80 65.58 7.55
C SER A 24 41.55 64.75 7.18
N LEU A 25 40.51 65.41 6.67
CA LEU A 25 39.27 64.79 6.19
C LEU A 25 39.51 63.95 4.93
N ASP A 26 40.33 64.43 3.99
CA ASP A 26 40.68 63.68 2.77
C ASP A 26 41.45 62.39 3.11
N ARG A 27 42.35 62.44 4.11
CA ARG A 27 43.03 61.25 4.63
C ARG A 27 42.05 60.29 5.30
N ALA A 28 41.19 60.79 6.19
CA ALA A 28 40.16 59.98 6.83
C ALA A 28 39.20 59.33 5.80
N GLN A 29 38.84 60.05 4.73
CA GLN A 29 37.99 59.53 3.66
C GLN A 29 38.71 58.45 2.83
N GLN A 30 40.02 58.59 2.59
CA GLN A 30 40.82 57.55 1.93
C GLN A 30 40.96 56.30 2.78
N ASP A 31 41.18 56.46 4.09
CA ASP A 31 41.29 55.35 5.03
C ASP A 31 39.95 54.62 5.16
N LEU A 32 38.83 55.35 5.28
CA LEU A 32 37.49 54.75 5.26
C LEU A 32 37.22 53.98 3.95
N LYS A 33 37.64 54.52 2.79
CA LYS A 33 37.47 53.82 1.51
C LYS A 33 38.27 52.52 1.44
N ARG A 34 39.49 52.50 1.99
CA ARG A 34 40.29 51.26 2.10
C ARG A 34 39.63 50.26 3.03
N GLU A 35 39.15 50.72 4.18
CA GLU A 35 38.46 49.87 5.15
C GLU A 35 37.17 49.29 4.58
N LEU A 36 36.40 50.09 3.83
CA LEU A 36 35.19 49.66 3.14
C LEU A 36 35.50 48.61 2.06
N HIS A 37 36.57 48.79 1.30
CA HIS A 37 37.03 47.81 0.31
C HIS A 37 37.45 46.49 0.98
N ASP A 38 38.18 46.55 2.09
CA ASP A 38 38.58 45.36 2.85
C ASP A 38 37.39 44.66 3.50
N LEU A 39 36.41 45.42 4.00
CA LEU A 39 35.15 44.88 4.53
C LEU A 39 34.32 44.22 3.42
N GLN A 40 34.23 44.82 2.22
CA GLN A 40 33.58 44.19 1.08
C GLN A 40 34.26 42.89 0.67
N LYS A 41 35.59 42.86 0.68
CA LYS A 41 36.36 41.65 0.36
C LYS A 41 36.16 40.56 1.40
N LYS A 42 36.14 40.91 2.70
CA LYS A 42 35.79 39.99 3.80
C LYS A 42 34.35 39.51 3.71
N LEU A 43 33.41 40.39 3.35
CA LEU A 43 32.00 40.05 3.17
C LEU A 43 31.84 39.05 2.00
N GLN A 44 32.54 39.28 0.89
CA GLN A 44 32.52 38.37 -0.25
C GLN A 44 33.10 37.01 0.12
N LEU A 45 34.25 37.00 0.82
CA LEU A 45 34.86 35.75 1.28
C LEU A 45 33.94 34.99 2.25
N LYS A 46 33.22 35.71 3.12
CA LYS A 46 32.22 35.14 4.04
C LYS A 46 30.96 34.65 3.31
N ARG A 47 30.54 35.32 2.23
CA ARG A 47 29.46 34.86 1.35
C ARG A 47 29.88 33.61 0.59
N ASP A 48 31.10 33.57 0.06
CA ASP A 48 31.61 32.40 -0.65
C ASP A 48 31.79 31.20 0.31
N GLU A 49 32.25 31.43 1.55
CA GLU A 49 32.25 30.42 2.62
C GLU A 49 30.82 29.97 2.97
N SER A 50 29.87 30.91 3.11
CA SER A 50 28.47 30.60 3.38
C SER A 50 27.83 29.80 2.25
N ASP A 51 28.10 30.13 0.99
CA ASP A 51 27.62 29.42 -0.19
C ASP A 51 28.27 28.04 -0.31
N SER A 52 29.56 27.92 0.03
CA SER A 52 30.28 26.65 0.09
C SER A 52 29.71 25.75 1.18
N LEU A 53 29.46 26.29 2.37
CA LEU A 53 28.81 25.57 3.48
C LEU A 53 27.36 25.23 3.14
N GLN A 54 26.59 26.14 2.54
CA GLN A 54 25.24 25.87 2.06
C GLN A 54 25.20 24.84 0.95
N ARG A 55 26.23 24.72 0.10
CA ARG A 55 26.36 23.63 -0.89
C ARG A 55 26.78 22.32 -0.25
N LYS A 56 27.71 22.36 0.71
CA LYS A 56 28.24 21.19 1.43
C LYS A 56 27.22 20.58 2.38
N PHE A 57 26.35 21.41 2.96
CA PHE A 57 25.23 21.03 3.82
C PHE A 57 23.88 21.24 3.10
N LYS A 58 23.88 21.42 1.77
CA LYS A 58 22.65 21.38 0.98
C LYS A 58 22.19 19.94 0.99
N ILE A 59 21.34 19.63 1.94
CA ILE A 59 20.44 18.51 1.79
C ILE A 59 19.46 18.99 0.72
N GLU A 60 19.60 18.51 -0.52
CA GLU A 60 18.47 18.51 -1.46
C GLU A 60 17.44 17.51 -0.91
N ALA A 61 16.78 17.91 0.17
CA ALA A 61 15.59 17.24 0.63
C ALA A 61 14.50 17.65 -0.34
N ARG A 62 14.24 16.83 -1.35
CA ARG A 62 12.87 16.72 -1.85
C ARG A 62 12.07 16.17 -0.67
N ILE A 63 11.52 17.07 0.13
CA ILE A 63 10.59 16.71 1.19
C ILE A 63 9.42 16.04 0.48
N PRO A 64 9.20 14.72 0.64
CA PRO A 64 8.05 14.07 0.05
C PRO A 64 6.79 14.75 0.58
N VAL A 65 5.75 14.84 -0.24
CA VAL A 65 4.47 15.41 0.22
C VAL A 65 3.91 14.42 1.24
N LYS A 66 4.11 14.72 2.52
CA LYS A 66 3.71 13.86 3.64
C LYS A 66 2.40 14.38 4.22
N ALA A 67 1.42 13.50 4.42
CA ALA A 67 0.18 13.86 5.10
C ALA A 67 0.46 14.28 6.55
N VAL A 68 -0.05 15.44 6.95
CA VAL A 68 0.18 16.05 8.26
C VAL A 68 -0.83 15.50 9.27
N LYS A 69 -0.38 14.77 10.29
CA LYS A 69 -1.21 14.45 11.47
C LYS A 69 -1.15 15.61 12.46
N PHE A 70 -2.27 16.30 12.68
CA PHE A 70 -2.41 17.29 13.74
C PHE A 70 -2.47 16.59 15.09
N VAL A 71 -1.40 16.70 15.86
CA VAL A 71 -1.23 15.95 17.13
C VAL A 71 -1.94 16.64 18.30
N ARG A 72 -2.24 17.94 18.20
CA ARG A 72 -2.89 18.71 19.27
C ARG A 72 -3.56 19.97 18.74
N GLU A 73 -4.82 20.20 19.12
CA GLU A 73 -5.46 21.51 19.07
C GLU A 73 -5.00 22.28 20.31
N LEU A 74 -4.34 23.43 20.14
CA LEU A 74 -4.06 24.34 21.26
C LEU A 74 -5.38 25.03 21.60
N GLU A 75 -5.89 24.80 22.82
CA GLU A 75 -7.05 25.53 23.33
C GLU A 75 -6.78 27.03 23.24
N ARG A 76 -7.70 27.77 22.60
CA ARG A 76 -7.67 29.23 22.59
C ARG A 76 -7.78 29.72 24.04
N GLU A 77 -6.74 30.36 24.55
CA GLU A 77 -6.89 31.17 25.76
C GLU A 77 -7.84 32.33 25.42
N GLU A 78 -8.95 32.43 26.14
CA GLU A 78 -9.95 33.49 25.95
C GLU A 78 -9.31 34.85 26.25
N GLY A 79 -8.90 35.58 25.19
CA GLY A 79 -8.39 36.94 25.33
C GLY A 79 -7.45 37.44 24.22
N GLU A 80 -6.90 36.56 23.39
CA GLU A 80 -5.98 36.98 22.32
C GLU A 80 -6.73 37.31 21.01
N GLU A 81 -6.46 38.51 20.46
CA GLU A 81 -6.98 38.96 19.16
C GLU A 81 -6.73 37.88 18.09
N ALA A 82 -7.69 37.67 17.20
CA ALA A 82 -7.67 36.58 16.23
C ALA A 82 -6.34 36.54 15.44
N ASP A 83 -5.48 35.57 15.76
CA ASP A 83 -4.16 35.43 15.13
C ASP A 83 -4.31 35.35 13.60
N ASP A 84 -3.65 36.30 12.91
CA ASP A 84 -3.68 36.49 11.46
C ASP A 84 -2.97 35.36 10.69
N GLN A 85 -2.39 34.40 11.42
CA GLN A 85 -1.61 33.29 10.90
C GLN A 85 -2.08 31.94 11.46
N VAL A 86 -1.89 30.87 10.69
CA VAL A 86 -2.02 29.47 11.13
C VAL A 86 -0.62 28.91 11.27
N GLN A 87 -0.26 28.36 12.44
CA GLN A 87 1.07 27.79 12.68
C GLN A 87 1.00 26.25 12.75
N SER A 88 2.03 25.57 12.26
CA SER A 88 2.17 24.11 12.33
C SER A 88 3.63 23.74 12.58
N VAL A 89 3.87 22.75 13.43
CA VAL A 89 5.24 22.33 13.81
C VAL A 89 5.42 20.85 13.51
N PHE A 90 6.48 20.52 12.77
CA PHE A 90 6.83 19.17 12.36
C PHE A 90 8.16 18.77 12.96
N THR A 91 8.25 17.64 13.64
CA THR A 91 9.54 17.11 14.10
C THR A 91 10.07 16.11 13.08
N VAL A 92 11.23 16.40 12.49
CA VAL A 92 11.95 15.51 11.57
C VAL A 92 13.06 14.82 12.34
N THR A 93 13.09 13.48 12.33
CA THR A 93 14.15 12.68 12.96
C THR A 93 14.73 11.72 11.93
N GLN A 94 16.03 11.83 11.65
CA GLN A 94 16.74 10.88 10.79
C GLN A 94 17.16 9.66 11.62
N ARG A 95 16.84 8.45 11.14
CA ARG A 95 17.34 7.21 11.77
C ARG A 95 18.80 6.96 11.30
N PRO A 96 19.75 6.69 12.20
CA PRO A 96 21.12 6.35 11.79
C PRO A 96 21.12 5.00 11.08
N SER A 97 21.93 4.87 10.03
CA SER A 97 22.10 3.64 9.25
C SER A 97 23.58 3.25 9.19
N PHE A 98 23.86 1.96 9.02
CA PHE A 98 25.23 1.45 8.90
C PHE A 98 25.31 0.42 7.77
N LEU A 99 26.36 0.51 6.96
CA LEU A 99 26.57 -0.36 5.80
C LEU A 99 27.53 -1.50 6.17
N LEU A 100 27.02 -2.73 6.23
CA LEU A 100 27.90 -3.91 6.32
C LEU A 100 28.61 -4.17 4.99
N LYS A 101 29.82 -4.72 5.06
CA LYS A 101 30.59 -5.18 3.89
C LYS A 101 30.62 -6.70 3.86
N GLY A 102 30.82 -7.30 2.69
CA GLY A 102 30.91 -8.75 2.54
C GLY A 102 31.95 -9.38 3.48
N GLY A 103 31.58 -10.48 4.14
CA GLY A 103 32.40 -11.15 5.16
C GLY A 103 32.33 -10.48 6.54
N GLN A 104 31.31 -9.65 6.79
CA GLN A 104 30.98 -9.08 8.08
C GLN A 104 29.59 -9.50 8.55
N ALA A 105 29.43 -9.67 9.86
CA ALA A 105 28.15 -9.89 10.52
C ALA A 105 28.09 -8.99 11.75
N LEU A 106 26.89 -8.70 12.24
CA LEU A 106 26.71 -8.00 13.51
C LEU A 106 26.07 -8.95 14.50
N ILE A 107 26.42 -8.86 15.77
CA ILE A 107 25.77 -9.62 16.84
C ILE A 107 25.39 -8.65 17.94
N THR A 108 24.13 -8.71 18.36
CA THR A 108 23.63 -7.89 19.47
C THR A 108 23.31 -8.77 20.67
N PHE A 109 23.96 -8.44 21.79
CA PHE A 109 23.81 -9.16 23.04
C PHE A 109 22.77 -8.46 23.91
N GLU A 110 22.05 -9.23 24.73
CA GLU A 110 21.12 -8.66 25.71
C GLU A 110 21.88 -7.83 26.76
N GLU A 111 23.03 -8.35 27.21
CA GLU A 111 23.92 -7.71 28.16
C GLU A 111 25.12 -7.01 27.51
N GLU A 112 25.31 -5.73 27.82
CA GLU A 112 26.46 -4.92 27.38
C GLU A 112 27.81 -5.50 27.80
N LYS A 113 27.88 -6.09 29.01
CA LYS A 113 29.10 -6.71 29.53
C LYS A 113 29.60 -7.86 28.66
N VAL A 114 28.70 -8.58 27.99
CA VAL A 114 29.04 -9.70 27.10
C VAL A 114 29.65 -9.17 25.81
N ALA A 115 29.06 -8.12 25.23
CA ALA A 115 29.61 -7.44 24.05
C ALA A 115 31.02 -6.89 24.33
N GLU A 116 31.24 -6.24 25.48
CA GLU A 116 32.57 -5.75 25.89
C GLU A 116 33.61 -6.87 26.05
N GLN A 117 33.21 -8.04 26.57
CA GLN A 117 34.11 -9.18 26.72
C GLN A 117 34.53 -9.73 25.36
N ILE A 118 33.59 -9.85 24.43
CA ILE A 118 33.85 -10.34 23.08
C ILE A 118 34.72 -9.35 22.31
N LEU A 119 34.49 -8.04 22.44
CA LEU A 119 35.32 -7.00 21.83
C LEU A 119 36.78 -7.01 22.30
N ARG A 120 37.09 -7.62 23.45
CA ARG A 120 38.47 -7.79 23.95
C ARG A 120 39.18 -8.99 23.32
N LEU A 121 38.47 -9.88 22.63
CA LEU A 121 39.05 -11.04 21.98
C LEU A 121 39.73 -10.63 20.68
N ALA A 122 40.97 -11.08 20.48
CA ALA A 122 41.70 -10.82 19.24
C ALA A 122 41.12 -11.57 18.03
N LYS A 123 40.47 -12.71 18.29
CA LYS A 123 39.74 -13.55 17.33
C LYS A 123 38.88 -14.60 18.06
N CYS A 124 37.81 -15.05 17.43
CA CYS A 124 36.94 -16.13 17.88
C CYS A 124 36.94 -17.25 16.84
N SER A 125 37.21 -18.50 17.24
CA SER A 125 37.23 -19.65 16.34
C SER A 125 35.89 -20.39 16.40
N VAL A 126 35.04 -20.14 15.42
CA VAL A 126 33.70 -20.73 15.28
C VAL A 126 33.85 -22.11 14.65
N ALA A 127 33.24 -23.13 15.26
CA ALA A 127 33.24 -24.48 14.71
C ALA A 127 32.09 -24.60 13.70
N CYS A 128 32.42 -24.95 12.46
CA CYS A 128 31.46 -25.22 11.39
C CYS A 128 31.59 -26.70 10.96
N ASP A 129 30.53 -27.27 10.36
CA ASP A 129 30.43 -28.72 10.09
C ASP A 129 31.68 -29.39 9.47
N LYS A 130 32.38 -28.69 8.57
CA LYS A 130 33.56 -29.23 7.87
C LYS A 130 34.88 -28.50 8.16
N ALA A 131 34.86 -27.39 8.91
CA ALA A 131 36.05 -26.57 9.18
C ALA A 131 35.86 -25.64 10.39
N LYS A 132 36.95 -25.10 10.95
CA LYS A 132 36.90 -23.99 11.91
C LYS A 132 37.11 -22.66 11.17
N MET A 133 36.26 -21.68 11.47
CA MET A 133 36.34 -20.34 10.91
C MET A 133 36.76 -19.33 11.98
N ASP A 134 37.82 -18.57 11.71
CA ASP A 134 38.29 -17.51 12.61
C ASP A 134 37.60 -16.18 12.26
N VAL A 135 36.78 -15.65 13.17
CA VAL A 135 36.12 -14.34 13.06
C VAL A 135 36.77 -13.33 14.02
N LYS A 136 36.74 -12.05 13.67
CA LYS A 136 37.31 -10.97 14.49
C LYS A 136 36.24 -9.97 14.91
N PRO A 137 36.11 -9.64 16.21
CA PRO A 137 35.16 -8.65 16.69
C PRO A 137 35.71 -7.22 16.61
N TYR A 138 34.84 -6.27 16.27
CA TYR A 138 35.09 -4.84 16.12
C TYR A 138 33.95 -4.03 16.72
N ALA A 139 34.26 -2.84 17.25
CA ALA A 139 33.25 -1.90 17.75
C ALA A 139 32.57 -1.16 16.59
N LEU A 140 31.26 -0.95 16.72
CA LEU A 140 30.45 -0.27 15.71
C LEU A 140 30.41 1.24 15.97
N SER A 141 30.57 2.06 14.92
CA SER A 141 30.40 3.51 14.97
C SER A 141 29.36 3.93 13.95
N LEU A 142 28.29 4.60 14.41
CA LEU A 142 27.20 5.06 13.56
C LEU A 142 27.45 6.50 13.08
N ASP A 143 26.98 6.81 11.87
CA ASP A 143 27.00 8.16 11.33
C ASP A 143 26.09 9.10 12.16
N PRO A 144 26.45 10.39 12.27
CA PRO A 144 25.67 11.36 13.02
C PRO A 144 24.29 11.55 12.38
N SER A 145 23.23 11.32 13.16
CA SER A 145 21.85 11.58 12.75
C SER A 145 21.36 12.95 13.25
N VAL A 146 20.39 13.54 12.54
CA VAL A 146 19.83 14.84 12.90
C VAL A 146 18.36 14.75 13.29
N LYS A 147 17.99 15.58 14.27
CA LYS A 147 16.60 15.84 14.65
C LYS A 147 16.36 17.34 14.65
N PHE A 148 15.31 17.81 13.99
CA PHE A 148 14.96 19.24 13.96
C PHE A 148 13.45 19.44 13.82
N GLU A 149 12.98 20.65 14.09
CA GLU A 149 11.58 21.06 13.93
C GLU A 149 11.42 21.99 12.73
N VAL A 150 10.43 21.75 11.87
CA VAL A 150 9.98 22.67 10.82
C VAL A 150 8.73 23.38 11.32
N HIS A 151 8.81 24.69 11.47
CA HIS A 151 7.68 25.56 11.82
C HIS A 151 7.15 26.16 10.53
N ILE A 152 5.91 25.84 10.17
CA ILE A 152 5.21 26.35 8.99
C ILE A 152 4.16 27.35 9.47
N GLN A 153 4.14 28.54 8.87
CA GLN A 153 3.12 29.56 9.11
C GLN A 153 2.36 29.86 7.81
N VAL A 154 1.04 29.93 7.86
CA VAL A 154 0.17 30.26 6.74
C VAL A 154 -0.57 31.55 7.03
N SER A 155 -0.48 32.54 6.15
CA SER A 155 -1.19 33.81 6.34
C SER A 155 -2.67 33.69 5.99
N LYS A 156 -3.56 34.23 6.84
CA LYS A 156 -5.01 34.35 6.58
C LYS A 156 -5.40 35.64 5.84
N LYS A 157 -4.43 36.54 5.64
CA LYS A 157 -4.61 37.84 4.97
C LYS A 157 -3.84 37.95 3.65
N SER A 158 -2.80 37.14 3.46
CA SER A 158 -1.97 37.19 2.26
C SER A 158 -2.07 35.94 1.42
N VAL A 159 -2.10 36.12 0.10
CA VAL A 159 -1.99 35.03 -0.88
C VAL A 159 -0.86 35.32 -1.85
N ARG A 160 -0.26 34.26 -2.39
CA ARG A 160 0.68 34.35 -3.50
C ARG A 160 -0.10 34.13 -4.80
N PHE A 161 0.24 34.85 -5.85
CA PHE A 161 -0.26 34.57 -7.19
C PHE A 161 0.89 34.30 -8.16
N CYS A 162 0.64 33.49 -9.18
CA CYS A 162 1.57 33.17 -10.25
C CYS A 162 0.87 33.18 -11.62
N ASN A 163 1.66 33.07 -12.69
CA ASN A 163 1.19 33.14 -14.08
C ASN A 163 0.55 34.49 -14.47
N ALA A 164 1.01 35.59 -13.87
CA ALA A 164 0.67 36.94 -14.29
C ALA A 164 1.67 37.43 -15.37
N PRO A 165 1.31 37.39 -16.66
CA PRO A 165 2.23 37.70 -17.75
C PRO A 165 2.60 39.19 -17.75
N PRO A 166 3.82 39.56 -18.15
CA PRO A 166 4.28 40.94 -18.17
C PRO A 166 3.80 41.68 -19.43
N THR A 167 2.48 41.69 -19.65
CA THR A 167 1.85 42.31 -20.83
C THR A 167 1.88 43.84 -20.78
N LEU A 168 2.02 44.41 -19.58
CA LEU A 168 2.08 45.84 -19.32
C LEU A 168 3.38 46.22 -18.56
N PRO A 169 3.78 47.51 -18.58
CA PRO A 169 4.81 48.00 -17.67
C PRO A 169 4.49 47.66 -16.22
N GLU A 170 5.50 47.34 -15.42
CA GLU A 170 5.37 46.75 -14.07
C GLU A 170 4.43 47.53 -13.15
N GLU A 171 4.54 48.86 -13.11
CA GLU A 171 3.65 49.71 -12.32
C GLU A 171 2.19 49.61 -12.76
N ARG A 172 1.93 49.66 -14.07
CA ARG A 172 0.57 49.50 -14.62
C ARG A 172 0.01 48.11 -14.40
N MET A 173 0.87 47.08 -14.42
CA MET A 173 0.47 45.71 -14.15
C MET A 173 0.07 45.55 -12.68
N ARG A 174 0.86 46.13 -11.77
CA ARG A 174 0.58 46.16 -10.34
C ARG A 174 -0.77 46.84 -10.05
N ASP A 175 -1.01 48.02 -10.63
CA ASP A 175 -2.26 48.75 -10.45
C ASP A 175 -3.47 47.96 -10.97
N ARG A 176 -3.33 47.26 -12.11
CA ARG A 176 -4.39 46.42 -12.68
C ARG A 176 -4.67 45.17 -11.85
N LEU A 177 -3.64 44.57 -11.29
CA LEU A 177 -3.76 43.46 -10.35
C LEU A 177 -4.48 43.92 -9.08
N GLU A 178 -4.07 45.05 -8.51
CA GLU A 178 -4.67 45.61 -7.28
C GLU A 178 -6.15 46.00 -7.49
N LEU A 179 -6.46 46.65 -8.60
CA LEU A 179 -7.85 46.95 -8.99
C LEU A 179 -8.68 45.69 -9.24
N SER A 180 -8.08 44.62 -9.74
CA SER A 180 -8.80 43.37 -9.96
C SER A 180 -9.06 42.65 -8.64
N PHE A 181 -8.04 42.51 -7.80
CA PHE A 181 -8.15 41.87 -6.47
C PHE A 181 -8.99 42.67 -5.48
N SER A 182 -9.23 43.97 -5.70
CA SER A 182 -10.16 44.78 -4.90
C SER A 182 -11.64 44.62 -5.30
N ARG A 183 -11.95 43.96 -6.42
CA ARG A 183 -13.34 43.75 -6.86
C ARG A 183 -14.00 42.60 -6.11
N VAL A 184 -14.93 42.95 -5.21
CA VAL A 184 -15.77 41.99 -4.47
C VAL A 184 -16.60 41.10 -5.41
N SER A 185 -17.07 41.63 -6.56
CA SER A 185 -17.82 40.85 -7.55
C SER A 185 -17.04 39.67 -8.15
N ARG A 186 -15.70 39.71 -8.11
CA ARG A 186 -14.82 38.62 -8.55
C ARG A 186 -14.32 37.75 -7.38
N GLY A 187 -14.81 37.99 -6.16
CA GLY A 187 -14.35 37.33 -4.94
C GLY A 187 -13.13 37.97 -4.29
N GLY A 188 -12.73 39.17 -4.73
CA GLY A 188 -11.70 39.97 -4.10
C GLY A 188 -12.19 40.78 -2.89
N GLY A 189 -11.33 41.65 -2.36
CA GLY A 189 -11.63 42.48 -1.18
C GLY A 189 -10.60 43.60 -1.01
N GLU A 190 -10.75 44.43 0.02
CA GLU A 190 -9.86 45.59 0.19
C GLU A 190 -8.39 45.18 0.33
N VAL A 191 -7.59 45.59 -0.64
CA VAL A 191 -6.16 45.27 -0.72
C VAL A 191 -5.39 46.27 0.15
N GLU A 192 -4.59 45.74 1.07
CA GLU A 192 -3.65 46.52 1.89
C GLU A 192 -2.34 46.75 1.14
N LYS A 193 -1.83 45.70 0.48
CA LYS A 193 -0.53 45.75 -0.20
C LYS A 193 -0.48 44.74 -1.34
N LEU A 194 0.07 45.14 -2.49
CA LEU A 194 0.34 44.24 -3.62
C LEU A 194 1.79 44.38 -4.10
N GLU A 195 2.46 43.24 -4.20
CA GLU A 195 3.81 43.09 -4.72
C GLU A 195 3.77 42.22 -5.98
N TYR A 196 4.44 42.64 -7.05
CA TYR A 196 4.51 41.92 -8.31
C TYR A 196 5.94 41.88 -8.81
N HIS A 197 6.41 40.71 -9.21
CA HIS A 197 7.73 40.51 -9.82
C HIS A 197 7.56 40.17 -11.30
N LYS A 198 8.04 41.06 -12.16
CA LYS A 198 7.89 40.95 -13.62
C LYS A 198 8.63 39.74 -14.21
N ASP A 199 9.80 39.38 -13.67
CA ASP A 199 10.66 38.32 -14.22
C ASP A 199 10.07 36.92 -14.02
N THR A 200 9.35 36.70 -12.93
CA THR A 200 8.74 35.41 -12.58
C THR A 200 7.23 35.37 -12.85
N GLY A 201 6.62 36.52 -13.14
CA GLY A 201 5.16 36.63 -13.30
C GLY A 201 4.40 36.26 -12.02
N SER A 202 5.03 36.45 -10.86
CA SER A 202 4.47 36.07 -9.56
C SER A 202 4.48 37.23 -8.60
N GLY A 203 3.59 37.20 -7.61
CA GLY A 203 3.50 38.26 -6.62
C GLY A 203 2.76 37.84 -5.37
N ARG A 204 2.62 38.78 -4.43
CA ARG A 204 1.88 38.61 -3.18
C ARG A 204 0.86 39.72 -3.08
N VAL A 205 -0.35 39.39 -2.67
CA VAL A 205 -1.37 40.38 -2.30
C VAL A 205 -1.80 40.13 -0.86
N THR A 206 -1.88 41.21 -0.08
CA THR A 206 -2.32 41.22 1.31
C THR A 206 -3.61 42.03 1.39
N PHE A 207 -4.62 41.48 2.05
CA PHE A 207 -5.92 42.10 2.25
C PHE A 207 -6.06 42.64 3.67
N LEU A 208 -6.83 43.72 3.83
CA LEU A 208 -7.13 44.29 5.14
C LEU A 208 -7.98 43.34 6.00
N SER A 209 -8.91 42.62 5.39
CA SER A 209 -9.83 41.70 6.06
C SER A 209 -9.39 40.23 5.96
N THR A 210 -9.55 39.51 7.06
CA THR A 210 -9.38 38.05 7.12
C THR A 210 -10.54 37.34 6.40
N GLY A 211 -10.25 36.31 5.61
CA GLY A 211 -11.25 35.48 4.92
C GLY A 211 -11.36 35.71 3.41
N VAL A 212 -10.91 36.85 2.89
CA VAL A 212 -10.80 37.06 1.43
C VAL A 212 -9.72 36.14 0.84
N ALA A 213 -8.57 36.07 1.50
CA ALA A 213 -7.45 35.21 1.12
C ALA A 213 -7.83 33.72 1.05
N GLU A 214 -8.54 33.20 2.07
CA GLU A 214 -8.98 31.81 2.12
C GLU A 214 -9.92 31.46 0.97
N ASN A 215 -10.89 32.34 0.67
CA ASN A 215 -11.83 32.15 -0.43
C ASN A 215 -11.12 32.17 -1.80
N LEU A 216 -10.13 33.05 -1.98
CA LEU A 216 -9.35 33.12 -3.22
C LEU A 216 -8.46 31.88 -3.41
N VAL A 217 -7.84 31.39 -2.33
CA VAL A 217 -7.06 30.15 -2.35
C VAL A 217 -7.94 28.94 -2.69
N HIS A 218 -9.14 28.85 -2.12
CA HIS A 218 -10.05 27.74 -2.40
C HIS A 218 -10.50 27.71 -3.87
N ARG A 219 -10.65 28.88 -4.51
CA ARG A 219 -10.95 28.97 -5.94
C ARG A 219 -9.75 28.61 -6.82
N GLY A 220 -8.53 28.84 -6.34
CA GLY A 220 -7.26 28.51 -7.01
C GLY A 220 -6.94 29.33 -8.26
N LYS A 221 -7.94 29.92 -8.92
CA LYS A 221 -7.82 30.73 -10.14
C LYS A 221 -8.56 32.06 -9.99
N PHE A 222 -7.95 33.12 -10.49
CA PHE A 222 -8.50 34.48 -10.41
C PHE A 222 -8.36 35.23 -11.73
N CYS A 223 -9.44 35.86 -12.20
CA CYS A 223 -9.43 36.61 -13.46
C CYS A 223 -9.05 38.08 -13.24
N VAL A 224 -7.92 38.48 -13.82
CA VAL A 224 -7.37 39.83 -13.79
C VAL A 224 -7.66 40.53 -15.11
N ASP A 225 -8.22 41.72 -15.02
CA ASP A 225 -8.51 42.56 -16.19
C ASP A 225 -7.29 43.43 -16.53
N THR A 226 -6.54 43.01 -17.54
CA THR A 226 -5.35 43.73 -18.05
C THR A 226 -5.59 44.39 -19.41
N GLY A 227 -6.86 44.46 -19.86
CA GLY A 227 -7.25 44.81 -21.23
C GLY A 227 -7.62 43.59 -22.09
N SER A 228 -7.06 42.44 -21.75
CA SER A 228 -7.56 41.10 -22.06
C SER A 228 -7.74 40.37 -20.74
N ASP A 229 -8.81 39.59 -20.56
CA ASP A 229 -9.00 38.81 -19.33
C ASP A 229 -7.91 37.74 -19.25
N VAL A 230 -7.07 37.82 -18.21
CA VAL A 230 -5.99 36.87 -17.93
C VAL A 230 -6.29 36.16 -16.62
N VAL A 231 -6.13 34.84 -16.62
CA VAL A 231 -6.31 34.03 -15.41
C VAL A 231 -4.96 33.86 -14.73
N VAL A 232 -4.89 34.24 -13.45
CA VAL A 232 -3.73 34.00 -12.58
C VAL A 232 -4.06 32.90 -11.58
N ASP A 233 -3.07 32.11 -11.22
CA ASP A 233 -3.23 31.07 -10.22
C ASP A 233 -2.95 31.68 -8.84
N VAL A 234 -3.81 31.39 -7.86
CA VAL A 234 -3.73 31.92 -6.50
C VAL A 234 -3.47 30.76 -5.54
N LEU A 235 -2.43 30.91 -4.72
CA LEU A 235 -1.91 29.90 -3.81
C LEU A 235 -1.76 30.48 -2.39
N PRO A 236 -1.88 29.64 -1.35
CA PRO A 236 -1.64 30.07 0.01
C PRO A 236 -0.17 30.46 0.20
N LEU A 237 0.08 31.45 1.05
CA LEU A 237 1.42 31.89 1.38
C LEU A 237 1.95 31.16 2.62
N TYR A 238 2.91 30.28 2.40
CA TYR A 238 3.63 29.55 3.46
C TYR A 238 4.96 30.23 3.81
N GLU A 239 5.21 30.40 5.09
CA GLU A 239 6.52 30.75 5.65
C GLU A 239 7.07 29.55 6.44
N TYR A 240 8.34 29.22 6.24
CA TYR A 240 8.99 28.04 6.85
C TYR A 240 10.18 28.48 7.71
N GLN A 241 10.27 27.97 8.94
CA GLN A 241 11.41 28.18 9.83
C GLN A 241 11.90 26.86 10.41
N LEU A 242 13.21 26.61 10.37
CA LEU A 242 13.82 25.45 11.02
C LEU A 242 14.25 25.81 12.45
N ARG A 243 13.83 25.03 13.45
CA ARG A 243 14.14 25.21 14.86
C ARG A 243 14.60 23.90 15.52
N LYS A 244 15.15 23.98 16.72
CA LYS A 244 15.55 22.82 17.57
C LYS A 244 16.40 21.76 16.86
N PHE A 245 17.38 22.19 16.08
CA PHE A 245 18.34 21.28 15.42
C PHE A 245 19.27 20.62 16.44
N GLN A 246 19.24 19.29 16.49
CA GLN A 246 20.04 18.43 17.35
C GLN A 246 20.76 17.39 16.50
N THR A 247 22.02 17.12 16.81
CA THR A 247 22.81 16.05 16.19
C THR A 247 23.03 14.96 17.22
N TYR A 248 22.86 13.70 16.83
CA TYR A 248 23.13 12.53 17.64
C TYR A 248 24.22 11.71 16.98
N SER A 249 25.32 11.46 17.69
CA SER A 249 26.34 10.48 17.30
C SER A 249 26.56 9.54 18.48
N GLY A 250 26.32 8.23 18.30
CA GLY A 250 26.46 7.23 19.34
C GLY A 250 27.06 5.93 18.80
N ALA A 251 27.83 5.24 19.64
CA ALA A 251 28.30 3.89 19.37
C ALA A 251 27.41 2.91 20.17
N PRO A 252 26.79 1.90 19.54
CA PRO A 252 25.97 0.94 20.26
C PRO A 252 26.86 0.03 21.11
N HIS A 253 26.69 0.09 22.43
CA HIS A 253 27.55 -0.63 23.38
C HIS A 253 27.25 -2.14 23.50
N ARG A 254 26.08 -2.58 23.01
CA ARG A 254 25.63 -3.99 23.06
C ARG A 254 25.85 -4.76 21.75
N THR A 255 26.32 -4.08 20.72
CA THR A 255 26.43 -4.64 19.37
C THR A 255 27.89 -4.75 18.95
N VAL A 256 28.27 -5.93 18.47
CA VAL A 256 29.62 -6.28 18.01
C VAL A 256 29.61 -6.54 16.52
N LEU A 257 30.51 -5.91 15.77
CA LEU A 257 30.76 -6.19 14.36
C LEU A 257 31.78 -7.32 14.23
N LEU A 258 31.38 -8.46 13.72
CA LEU A 258 32.27 -9.54 13.33
C LEU A 258 32.77 -9.33 11.90
N GLY A 259 34.06 -9.58 11.65
CA GLY A 259 34.64 -9.56 10.31
C GLY A 259 35.61 -10.72 10.08
N GLY A 260 35.91 -11.01 8.82
CA GLY A 260 36.78 -12.12 8.43
C GLY A 260 36.03 -13.44 8.17
N ILE A 261 34.71 -13.36 7.99
CA ILE A 261 33.86 -14.50 7.63
C ILE A 261 34.17 -14.90 6.17
N GLN A 262 34.43 -16.18 5.95
CA GLN A 262 34.70 -16.73 4.61
C GLN A 262 33.42 -17.24 3.98
N ALA A 263 33.19 -16.97 2.69
CA ALA A 263 32.04 -17.44 1.92
C ALA A 263 32.18 -18.93 1.56
N LEU A 264 32.20 -19.81 2.57
CA LEU A 264 32.39 -21.25 2.42
C LEU A 264 31.10 -22.07 2.64
N MET A 265 30.03 -21.43 3.12
CA MET A 265 28.76 -22.06 3.49
C MET A 265 27.59 -21.09 3.24
N ASP A 266 26.38 -21.64 3.15
CA ASP A 266 25.15 -20.88 2.94
C ASP A 266 24.83 -20.00 4.18
N GLU A 267 24.09 -18.90 3.98
CA GLU A 267 23.90 -17.87 5.01
C GLU A 267 23.08 -18.36 6.23
N GLU A 268 22.07 -19.20 6.02
CA GLU A 268 21.28 -19.82 7.09
C GLU A 268 22.16 -20.73 7.97
N ASP A 269 23.00 -21.56 7.35
CA ASP A 269 23.95 -22.42 8.07
C ASP A 269 24.97 -21.57 8.84
N LEU A 270 25.51 -20.51 8.22
CA LEU A 270 26.45 -19.60 8.87
C LEU A 270 25.83 -18.91 10.09
N GLN A 271 24.56 -18.49 9.98
CA GLN A 271 23.81 -17.87 11.05
C GLN A 271 23.68 -18.82 12.24
N ASP A 272 23.21 -20.05 12.02
CA ASP A 272 23.05 -21.05 13.07
C ASP A 272 24.38 -21.33 13.79
N HIS A 273 25.47 -21.46 13.05
CA HIS A 273 26.79 -21.72 13.63
C HIS A 273 27.32 -20.54 14.47
N LEU A 274 27.10 -19.29 14.03
CA LEU A 274 27.48 -18.10 14.79
C LEU A 274 26.61 -17.95 16.04
N GLU A 275 25.30 -18.16 15.92
CA GLU A 275 24.36 -18.06 17.03
C GLU A 275 24.68 -19.09 18.11
N ILE A 276 24.83 -20.36 17.73
CA ILE A 276 25.21 -21.45 18.64
C ILE A 276 26.58 -21.19 19.29
N HIS A 277 27.51 -20.56 18.58
CA HIS A 277 28.83 -20.26 19.13
C HIS A 277 28.77 -19.15 20.20
N PHE A 278 28.06 -18.05 19.92
CA PHE A 278 28.00 -16.87 20.77
C PHE A 278 26.87 -16.89 21.82
N GLN A 279 25.99 -17.91 21.80
CA GLN A 279 25.11 -18.23 22.92
C GLN A 279 25.82 -19.03 24.03
N LYS A 280 26.92 -19.72 23.72
CA LYS A 280 27.61 -20.58 24.70
C LYS A 280 28.41 -19.74 25.71
N PRO A 281 28.14 -19.86 27.02
CA PRO A 281 28.90 -19.16 28.06
C PRO A 281 30.39 -19.54 28.07
N SER A 282 30.72 -20.76 27.62
CA SER A 282 32.11 -21.25 27.49
C SER A 282 32.93 -20.51 26.43
N ASN A 283 32.28 -19.81 25.49
CA ASN A 283 32.90 -18.97 24.48
C ASN A 283 32.82 -17.48 24.82
N TYR A 284 32.62 -17.13 26.09
CA TYR A 284 32.35 -15.75 26.54
C TYR A 284 31.06 -15.16 25.95
N GLY A 285 30.17 -16.03 25.45
CA GLY A 285 28.86 -15.71 24.91
C GLY A 285 27.79 -15.53 25.98
N GLY A 286 26.60 -15.11 25.57
CA GLY A 286 25.46 -14.86 26.45
C GLY A 286 24.14 -14.92 25.69
N GLU A 287 23.03 -14.62 26.35
CA GLU A 287 21.74 -14.56 25.69
C GLU A 287 21.77 -13.50 24.58
N LEU A 288 21.51 -13.98 23.36
CA LEU A 288 21.37 -13.14 22.19
C LEU A 288 19.94 -12.64 22.19
N MET A 289 19.76 -11.33 21.98
CA MET A 289 18.44 -10.81 21.66
C MET A 289 18.02 -11.51 20.36
N ASN A 290 16.93 -12.29 20.34
CA ASN A 290 16.41 -12.94 19.12
C ASN A 290 16.43 -11.92 17.97
N GLY A 291 17.35 -12.13 17.01
CA GLY A 291 17.90 -11.07 16.15
C GLY A 291 19.44 -10.94 16.18
N GLY A 292 20.14 -11.98 16.62
CA GLY A 292 21.60 -12.01 16.84
C GLY A 292 22.49 -12.05 15.59
N ILE A 293 21.92 -12.05 14.38
CA ILE A 293 22.51 -11.42 13.20
C ILE A 293 21.46 -10.42 12.71
N PRO A 294 21.75 -9.12 12.59
CA PRO A 294 20.76 -8.23 12.01
C PRO A 294 20.65 -8.61 10.53
N HIS A 295 19.54 -9.22 10.16
CA HIS A 295 18.95 -9.10 8.83
C HIS A 295 18.59 -7.63 8.46
N ARG A 296 19.10 -6.63 9.22
CA ARG A 296 18.67 -5.23 9.19
C ARG A 296 19.80 -4.21 9.03
N LEU A 297 21.01 -4.59 8.61
CA LEU A 297 22.10 -3.61 8.30
C LEU A 297 22.91 -3.92 7.02
N MET A 298 22.26 -4.12 5.87
CA MET A 298 22.86 -3.72 4.59
C MET A 298 21.93 -2.74 3.88
N GLY A 299 22.30 -1.46 3.97
CA GLY A 299 21.84 -0.45 3.02
C GLY A 299 22.56 -0.57 1.67
N MET A 300 21.98 0.07 0.68
CA MET A 300 22.45 0.27 -0.69
C MET A 300 23.95 0.63 -0.85
N MET A 301 24.64 -0.01 -1.81
CA MET A 301 25.41 0.69 -2.86
C MET A 301 25.49 -0.10 -4.18
N LEU A 302 24.78 0.45 -5.18
CA LEU A 302 24.80 0.35 -6.67
C LEU A 302 26.12 -0.15 -7.35
N PHE A 303 26.17 -0.79 -8.53
CA PHE A 303 25.21 -1.17 -9.60
C PHE A 303 25.89 -2.23 -10.51
N ILE A 304 25.14 -3.27 -10.90
CA ILE A 304 24.92 -3.84 -12.27
C ILE A 304 24.41 -5.28 -12.07
N GLN A 305 23.09 -5.43 -12.21
CA GLN A 305 22.35 -6.63 -12.65
C GLN A 305 22.49 -7.94 -11.85
N THR A 306 21.31 -8.52 -11.56
CA THR A 306 21.01 -9.91 -11.14
C THR A 306 20.92 -10.23 -9.63
N SER A 307 19.83 -10.95 -9.30
CA SER A 307 19.48 -11.71 -8.08
C SER A 307 19.29 -10.96 -6.75
N ALA A 308 18.01 -10.77 -6.43
CA ALA A 308 17.31 -10.99 -5.15
C ALA A 308 18.09 -11.33 -3.87
N ASP A 309 17.64 -10.77 -2.74
CA ASP A 309 17.74 -11.42 -1.43
C ASP A 309 16.36 -11.47 -0.72
N PRO A 310 15.98 -12.63 -0.14
CA PRO A 310 14.73 -12.90 0.55
C PRO A 310 14.82 -12.60 2.06
N ALA A 311 13.67 -12.48 2.74
CA ALA A 311 13.44 -12.54 4.21
C ALA A 311 12.65 -11.37 4.84
N VAL A 312 11.67 -10.80 4.12
CA VAL A 312 10.57 -10.06 4.77
C VAL A 312 9.31 -10.91 4.64
N PRO A 313 8.74 -11.47 5.72
CA PRO A 313 7.47 -12.19 5.63
C PRO A 313 6.41 -11.26 5.04
N THR A 314 5.88 -11.57 3.86
CA THR A 314 4.75 -10.83 3.29
C THR A 314 3.46 -11.39 3.87
N ASP A 315 2.55 -10.54 4.33
CA ASP A 315 1.24 -10.98 4.78
C ASP A 315 0.25 -11.08 3.62
N ILE A 316 -0.56 -12.13 3.62
CA ILE A 316 -1.48 -12.44 2.52
C ILE A 316 -2.89 -12.49 3.03
N TYR A 317 -3.70 -11.67 2.39
CA TYR A 317 -5.12 -11.55 2.65
C TYR A 317 -5.87 -11.92 1.39
N GLN A 318 -6.68 -12.96 1.51
CA GLN A 318 -7.72 -13.22 0.55
C GLN A 318 -9.07 -12.87 1.15
N PHE A 319 -9.64 -11.75 0.70
CA PHE A 319 -11.06 -11.44 0.92
C PHE A 319 -11.91 -12.22 -0.07
N ILE A 320 -12.73 -13.14 0.46
CA ILE A 320 -13.85 -13.72 -0.29
C ILE A 320 -15.11 -13.49 0.54
N ALA A 321 -16.21 -13.22 -0.16
CA ALA A 321 -17.55 -12.87 0.34
C ALA A 321 -18.13 -13.72 1.50
N TRP A 322 -17.54 -14.86 1.85
CA TRP A 322 -18.04 -15.75 2.91
C TRP A 322 -16.96 -16.24 3.87
N TYR A 323 -15.73 -16.41 3.39
CA TYR A 323 -14.59 -16.83 4.20
C TYR A 323 -13.36 -16.04 3.82
N THR A 324 -12.71 -15.42 4.80
CA THR A 324 -11.42 -14.76 4.66
C THR A 324 -10.33 -15.79 4.95
N LYS A 325 -9.35 -15.89 4.04
CA LYS A 325 -8.16 -16.74 4.22
C LYS A 325 -6.98 -15.82 4.41
N LEU A 326 -6.26 -16.04 5.50
CA LEU A 326 -5.18 -15.15 5.94
C LEU A 326 -4.00 -15.95 6.47
N GLY A 327 -2.80 -15.43 6.24
CA GLY A 327 -1.53 -16.02 6.70
C GLY A 327 -0.34 -15.41 5.98
N TYR A 328 0.86 -15.78 6.42
CA TYR A 328 2.11 -15.31 5.81
C TYR A 328 2.42 -16.04 4.48
N ALA A 329 3.06 -15.32 3.57
CA ALA A 329 3.65 -15.83 2.34
C ALA A 329 4.67 -16.94 2.62
N GLY A 330 4.85 -17.83 1.65
CA GLY A 330 5.72 -19.00 1.74
C GLY A 330 5.02 -20.22 2.30
N ASN A 331 3.95 -20.03 3.08
CA ASN A 331 3.13 -21.13 3.57
C ASN A 331 2.30 -21.76 2.45
N THR A 332 2.13 -23.08 2.52
CA THR A 332 1.34 -23.83 1.53
C THR A 332 -0.16 -23.71 1.77
N GLU A 333 -0.59 -23.55 3.03
CA GLU A 333 -2.00 -23.39 3.41
C GLU A 333 -2.17 -22.12 4.26
N PRO A 334 -3.33 -21.46 4.20
CA PRO A 334 -3.61 -20.32 5.08
C PRO A 334 -3.59 -20.76 6.54
N GLN A 335 -3.05 -19.92 7.41
CA GLN A 335 -3.02 -20.18 8.85
C GLN A 335 -4.41 -20.16 9.45
N PHE A 336 -5.26 -19.26 8.94
CA PHE A 336 -6.64 -19.15 9.38
C PHE A 336 -7.60 -19.05 8.18
N ILE A 337 -8.73 -19.73 8.29
CA ILE A 337 -9.87 -19.63 7.40
C ILE A 337 -11.07 -19.28 8.26
N ILE A 338 -11.42 -18.00 8.30
CA ILE A 338 -12.49 -17.49 9.17
C ILE A 338 -13.68 -17.02 8.34
N PRO A 339 -14.91 -17.13 8.85
CA PRO A 339 -16.08 -16.49 8.25
C PRO A 339 -15.88 -14.98 8.07
N SER A 340 -16.26 -14.44 6.91
CA SER A 340 -16.16 -13.00 6.61
C SER A 340 -17.31 -12.20 7.23
N CYS A 341 -17.52 -12.36 8.54
CA CYS A 341 -18.54 -11.66 9.30
C CYS A 341 -17.95 -10.96 10.52
N ILE A 342 -18.62 -9.88 10.93
CA ILE A 342 -18.28 -9.07 12.10
C ILE A 342 -19.54 -8.91 12.97
N ALA A 343 -19.40 -9.16 14.27
CA ALA A 343 -20.45 -9.01 15.26
C ALA A 343 -20.23 -7.69 16.00
N ILE A 344 -21.20 -6.79 15.89
CA ILE A 344 -21.19 -5.47 16.55
C ILE A 344 -22.35 -5.35 17.53
N LYS A 345 -22.21 -4.57 18.60
CA LYS A 345 -23.35 -4.26 19.46
C LYS A 345 -24.35 -3.40 18.69
N GLU A 346 -25.57 -3.90 18.51
CA GLU A 346 -26.65 -3.08 17.96
C GLU A 346 -27.06 -2.05 19.03
N SER A 347 -26.77 -0.77 18.79
CA SER A 347 -27.39 0.31 19.55
C SER A 347 -28.92 0.19 19.38
N ALA A 348 -29.65 0.18 20.50
CA ALA A 348 -31.11 0.00 20.54
C ALA A 348 -31.84 0.75 19.41
N LYS A 349 -32.78 0.06 18.75
CA LYS A 349 -33.60 0.59 17.65
C LYS A 349 -34.29 1.91 18.04
N VAL A 350 -34.23 2.85 17.09
CA VAL A 350 -35.14 3.99 16.81
C VAL A 350 -36.14 4.32 17.94
N GLY A 351 -35.73 5.26 18.80
CA GLY A 351 -36.60 5.85 19.82
C GLY A 351 -35.99 7.07 20.50
N ASP A 352 -34.67 7.07 20.76
CA ASP A 352 -34.01 8.16 21.47
C ASP A 352 -32.97 8.87 20.59
N GLN A 353 -33.40 9.99 19.97
CA GLN A 353 -32.51 10.91 19.24
C GLN A 353 -31.42 11.54 20.14
N ALA A 354 -31.50 11.38 21.46
CA ALA A 354 -30.53 11.91 22.41
C ALA A 354 -29.20 11.12 22.44
N GLN A 355 -29.18 9.85 22.02
CA GLN A 355 -28.00 8.98 22.19
C GLN A 355 -27.01 8.97 21.02
N ARG A 356 -27.38 9.50 19.84
CA ARG A 356 -26.44 9.59 18.69
C ARG A 356 -25.25 10.53 18.91
N ARG A 357 -25.26 11.33 19.99
CA ARG A 357 -24.17 12.27 20.32
C ARG A 357 -23.13 11.72 21.30
N MET A 358 -23.21 10.45 21.69
CA MET A 358 -22.34 9.86 22.73
C MET A 358 -21.62 8.57 22.31
N MET A 359 -21.18 8.42 21.06
CA MET A 359 -20.03 7.53 20.79
C MET A 359 -18.77 8.29 21.15
N LYS A 360 -18.44 8.30 22.46
CA LYS A 360 -17.16 8.77 23.00
C LYS A 360 -16.59 7.64 23.86
N GLY A 361 -15.67 6.85 23.31
CA GLY A 361 -14.92 5.84 24.07
C GLY A 361 -14.64 4.54 23.31
N VAL A 362 -14.11 3.56 24.06
CA VAL A 362 -13.62 2.21 23.65
C VAL A 362 -14.72 1.31 23.05
N ASP A 363 -15.95 1.79 22.92
CA ASP A 363 -17.09 1.02 22.37
C ASP A 363 -16.88 0.65 20.90
N ASP A 364 -16.08 1.41 20.15
CA ASP A 364 -15.71 1.07 18.77
C ASP A 364 -14.81 -0.17 18.66
N LEU A 365 -14.14 -0.57 19.74
CA LEU A 365 -13.28 -1.76 19.81
C LEU A 365 -14.01 -3.02 20.29
N ASP A 366 -15.29 -2.90 20.71
CA ASP A 366 -16.08 -4.03 21.21
C ASP A 366 -16.82 -4.74 20.07
N PHE A 367 -16.06 -5.48 19.27
CA PHE A 367 -16.57 -6.31 18.18
C PHE A 367 -15.83 -7.65 18.11
N PHE A 368 -16.40 -8.60 17.38
CA PHE A 368 -15.77 -9.90 17.12
C PHE A 368 -15.84 -10.22 15.65
N ILE A 369 -14.86 -10.94 15.12
CA ILE A 369 -14.86 -11.42 13.73
C ILE A 369 -14.71 -12.93 13.65
N GLY A 370 -15.07 -13.52 12.51
CA GLY A 370 -14.91 -14.94 12.26
C GLY A 370 -15.91 -15.80 13.02
N ASP A 371 -15.50 -16.99 13.46
CA ASP A 371 -16.39 -17.94 14.15
C ASP A 371 -16.89 -17.37 15.49
N GLU A 372 -16.10 -16.53 16.16
CA GLU A 372 -16.51 -15.86 17.39
C GLU A 372 -17.64 -14.84 17.18
N ALA A 373 -17.88 -14.41 15.93
CA ALA A 373 -18.94 -13.49 15.56
C ALA A 373 -20.26 -14.21 15.24
N ILE A 374 -20.22 -15.53 15.04
CA ILE A 374 -21.40 -16.36 14.76
C ILE A 374 -22.06 -16.67 16.10
N ASP A 375 -23.35 -16.33 16.22
CA ASP A 375 -24.19 -16.58 17.40
C ASP A 375 -23.74 -15.89 18.71
N LYS A 376 -22.98 -14.81 18.62
CA LYS A 376 -22.58 -14.02 19.80
C LYS A 376 -23.80 -13.33 20.45
N PRO A 377 -24.18 -13.67 21.71
CA PRO A 377 -25.35 -13.07 22.35
C PRO A 377 -25.20 -11.57 22.56
N ASN A 378 -26.25 -10.80 22.29
CA ASN A 378 -26.30 -9.32 22.36
C ASN A 378 -25.49 -8.58 21.29
N TYR A 379 -25.02 -9.28 20.24
CA TYR A 379 -24.40 -8.67 19.07
C TYR A 379 -25.21 -9.00 17.82
N ALA A 380 -25.17 -8.10 16.85
CA ALA A 380 -25.71 -8.30 15.53
C ALA A 380 -24.59 -8.68 14.57
N THR A 381 -24.65 -9.90 14.02
CA THR A 381 -23.72 -10.35 12.98
C THR A 381 -24.01 -9.62 11.67
N LYS A 382 -23.02 -8.91 11.14
CA LYS A 382 -23.03 -8.21 9.86
C LYS A 382 -22.03 -8.84 8.89
N TRP A 383 -22.32 -8.72 7.60
CA TRP A 383 -21.52 -9.25 6.51
C TRP A 383 -21.08 -8.08 5.61
N PRO A 384 -19.85 -7.54 5.79
CA PRO A 384 -19.41 -6.32 5.11
C PRO A 384 -19.15 -6.52 3.61
N ILE A 385 -18.96 -7.78 3.18
CA ILE A 385 -18.72 -8.14 1.78
C ILE A 385 -19.96 -8.85 1.23
N ARG A 386 -20.55 -8.32 0.16
CA ARG A 386 -21.65 -8.96 -0.56
C ARG A 386 -21.28 -9.16 -2.02
N HIS A 387 -21.56 -10.36 -2.54
CA HIS A 387 -21.23 -10.75 -3.91
C HIS A 387 -19.75 -10.50 -4.31
N GLY A 388 -18.84 -10.46 -3.34
CA GLY A 388 -17.41 -10.22 -3.55
C GLY A 388 -16.98 -8.76 -3.47
N ILE A 389 -17.92 -7.83 -3.33
CA ILE A 389 -17.67 -6.38 -3.24
C ILE A 389 -17.89 -5.92 -1.79
N VAL A 390 -17.05 -5.00 -1.32
CA VAL A 390 -17.21 -4.36 0.00
C VAL A 390 -18.37 -3.37 -0.07
N GLU A 391 -19.40 -3.56 0.76
CA GLU A 391 -20.53 -2.63 0.89
C GLU A 391 -20.37 -1.66 2.06
N ASP A 392 -19.68 -2.09 3.13
CA ASP A 392 -19.51 -1.33 4.36
C ASP A 392 -18.02 -1.24 4.71
N TRP A 393 -17.41 -0.10 4.42
CA TRP A 393 -15.98 0.15 4.59
C TRP A 393 -15.58 0.31 6.06
N ASP A 394 -16.44 0.91 6.89
CA ASP A 394 -16.19 1.06 8.34
C ASP A 394 -16.07 -0.31 9.01
N LEU A 395 -16.98 -1.23 8.67
CA LEU A 395 -16.93 -2.61 9.16
C LEU A 395 -15.76 -3.41 8.56
N MET A 396 -15.37 -3.10 7.32
CA MET A 396 -14.24 -3.75 6.65
C MET A 396 -12.90 -3.36 7.29
N GLU A 397 -12.73 -2.08 7.64
CA GLU A 397 -11.57 -1.57 8.36
C GLU A 397 -11.45 -2.21 9.75
N ARG A 398 -12.53 -2.23 10.54
CA ARG A 398 -12.56 -2.93 11.83
C ARG A 398 -12.26 -4.42 11.68
N PHE A 399 -12.79 -5.06 10.64
CA PHE A 399 -12.47 -6.45 10.35
C PHE A 399 -10.97 -6.64 10.12
N MET A 400 -10.32 -5.77 9.35
CA MET A 400 -8.87 -5.77 9.13
C MET A 400 -8.06 -5.61 10.42
N GLU A 401 -8.48 -4.73 11.34
CA GLU A 401 -7.79 -4.52 12.61
C GLU A 401 -7.61 -5.83 13.39
N GLN A 402 -8.69 -6.61 13.55
CA GLN A 402 -8.57 -7.91 14.23
C GLN A 402 -7.77 -8.90 13.42
N VAL A 403 -7.87 -8.91 12.08
CA VAL A 403 -7.03 -9.81 11.29
C VAL A 403 -5.54 -9.55 11.50
N ILE A 404 -5.10 -8.29 11.43
CA ILE A 404 -3.69 -7.89 11.61
C ILE A 404 -3.24 -8.14 13.05
N PHE A 405 -3.92 -7.53 14.03
CA PHE A 405 -3.42 -7.48 15.41
C PHE A 405 -3.77 -8.72 16.25
N LYS A 406 -4.93 -9.36 16.00
CA LYS A 406 -5.38 -10.53 16.79
C LYS A 406 -4.98 -11.86 16.16
N TYR A 407 -5.22 -12.05 14.87
CA TYR A 407 -4.98 -13.33 14.19
C TYR A 407 -3.54 -13.48 13.71
N LEU A 408 -3.06 -12.56 12.86
CA LEU A 408 -1.68 -12.63 12.34
C LEU A 408 -0.65 -12.21 13.38
N ARG A 409 -1.02 -11.29 14.28
CA ARG A 409 -0.12 -10.67 15.27
C ARG A 409 1.09 -10.02 14.59
N ALA A 410 0.84 -9.42 13.43
CA ALA A 410 1.82 -8.72 12.64
C ALA A 410 1.87 -7.24 13.03
N GLU A 411 3.06 -6.65 12.99
CA GLU A 411 3.22 -5.19 13.04
C GLU A 411 3.07 -4.68 11.60
N PRO A 412 1.94 -4.06 11.22
CA PRO A 412 1.64 -3.80 9.81
C PRO A 412 2.69 -2.90 9.12
N GLU A 413 3.43 -2.08 9.89
CA GLU A 413 4.53 -1.25 9.38
C GLU A 413 5.75 -2.06 8.89
N ASP A 414 5.89 -3.31 9.31
CA ASP A 414 7.03 -4.19 8.99
C ASP A 414 6.72 -5.19 7.86
N HIS A 415 5.47 -5.27 7.38
CA HIS A 415 5.01 -6.30 6.45
C HIS A 415 4.42 -5.74 5.16
N TYR A 416 4.73 -6.36 4.03
CA TYR A 416 4.04 -6.07 2.77
C TYR A 416 2.74 -6.84 2.74
N PHE A 417 1.72 -6.28 2.11
CA PHE A 417 0.41 -6.90 2.04
C PHE A 417 0.03 -7.23 0.61
N LEU A 418 -0.31 -8.49 0.38
CA LEU A 418 -1.03 -8.91 -0.82
C LEU A 418 -2.51 -9.05 -0.46
N LEU A 419 -3.35 -8.17 -1.02
CA LEU A 419 -4.80 -8.29 -0.93
C LEU A 419 -5.36 -8.82 -2.25
N THR A 420 -6.55 -9.41 -2.23
CA THR A 420 -7.21 -9.89 -3.44
C THR A 420 -8.51 -9.16 -3.72
N GLU A 421 -8.82 -8.97 -5.00
CA GLU A 421 -10.06 -8.37 -5.45
C GLU A 421 -10.81 -9.23 -6.48
N PRO A 422 -12.15 -9.10 -6.58
CA PRO A 422 -12.91 -9.70 -7.66
C PRO A 422 -12.56 -9.04 -9.01
N PRO A 423 -12.76 -9.73 -10.14
CA PRO A 423 -12.35 -9.25 -11.46
C PRO A 423 -13.12 -8.03 -11.99
N LEU A 424 -14.25 -7.67 -11.37
CA LEU A 424 -15.08 -6.51 -11.71
C LEU A 424 -15.06 -5.43 -10.61
N ASN A 425 -14.00 -5.42 -9.78
CA ASN A 425 -13.83 -4.39 -8.77
C ASN A 425 -13.59 -3.02 -9.42
N THR A 426 -14.17 -1.97 -8.86
CA THR A 426 -13.98 -0.62 -9.39
C THR A 426 -12.64 -0.04 -8.91
N PRO A 427 -12.00 0.87 -9.67
CA PRO A 427 -10.78 1.55 -9.23
C PRO A 427 -10.96 2.30 -7.90
N GLU A 428 -12.14 2.87 -7.66
CA GLU A 428 -12.45 3.58 -6.42
C GLU A 428 -12.38 2.65 -5.21
N ASN A 429 -12.84 1.40 -5.34
CA ASN A 429 -12.70 0.42 -4.26
C ASN A 429 -11.24 0.05 -3.99
N ARG A 430 -10.37 0.09 -5.02
CA ARG A 430 -8.92 -0.10 -4.82
C ARG A 430 -8.31 1.08 -4.07
N GLU A 431 -8.75 2.29 -4.35
CA GLU A 431 -8.33 3.50 -3.64
C GLU A 431 -8.75 3.44 -2.17
N TYR A 432 -10.01 3.12 -1.85
CA TYR A 432 -10.46 2.95 -0.45
C TYR A 432 -9.70 1.83 0.27
N THR A 433 -9.43 0.72 -0.41
CA THR A 433 -8.62 -0.36 0.15
C THR A 433 -7.19 0.11 0.44
N ALA A 434 -6.59 0.87 -0.48
CA ALA A 434 -5.26 1.42 -0.29
C ALA A 434 -5.21 2.48 0.81
N GLU A 435 -6.22 3.34 0.90
CA GLU A 435 -6.41 4.35 1.96
C GLU A 435 -6.38 3.67 3.33
N ILE A 436 -7.21 2.65 3.56
CA ILE A 436 -7.22 1.90 4.82
C ILE A 436 -5.85 1.30 5.14
N MET A 437 -5.21 0.65 4.17
CA MET A 437 -3.94 -0.03 4.40
C MET A 437 -2.78 0.94 4.66
N PHE A 438 -2.70 2.05 3.93
CA PHE A 438 -1.62 3.01 4.07
C PHE A 438 -1.86 4.04 5.18
N GLU A 439 -3.09 4.53 5.36
CA GLU A 439 -3.39 5.59 6.32
C GLU A 439 -3.69 5.08 7.74
N SER A 440 -4.42 3.96 7.85
CA SER A 440 -4.79 3.38 9.13
C SER A 440 -3.74 2.39 9.64
N PHE A 441 -3.25 1.51 8.76
CA PHE A 441 -2.29 0.46 9.14
C PHE A 441 -0.82 0.77 8.82
N ASN A 442 -0.53 1.89 8.14
CA ASN A 442 0.85 2.32 7.82
C ASN A 442 1.69 1.24 7.09
N VAL A 443 1.08 0.42 6.22
CA VAL A 443 1.83 -0.67 5.58
C VAL A 443 2.91 -0.13 4.62
N PRO A 444 4.11 -0.74 4.59
CA PRO A 444 5.22 -0.30 3.75
C PRO A 444 4.96 -0.52 2.25
N GLY A 445 4.15 -1.52 1.89
CA GLY A 445 3.80 -1.79 0.51
C GLY A 445 2.54 -2.64 0.37
N LEU A 446 1.79 -2.35 -0.69
CA LEU A 446 0.51 -2.98 -0.97
C LEU A 446 0.47 -3.47 -2.42
N TYR A 447 -0.02 -4.69 -2.63
CA TYR A 447 -0.37 -5.21 -3.94
C TYR A 447 -1.79 -5.78 -3.92
N ILE A 448 -2.63 -5.30 -4.84
CA ILE A 448 -4.00 -5.79 -5.00
C ILE A 448 -4.03 -6.72 -6.21
N ALA A 449 -4.15 -8.01 -5.95
CA ALA A 449 -4.11 -9.06 -6.94
C ALA A 449 -5.51 -9.46 -7.41
N VAL A 450 -5.68 -9.65 -8.72
CA VAL A 450 -6.92 -10.20 -9.27
C VAL A 450 -6.97 -11.70 -9.00
N GLN A 451 -8.06 -12.18 -8.39
CA GLN A 451 -8.23 -13.57 -7.95
C GLN A 451 -7.94 -14.61 -9.05
N ALA A 452 -8.38 -14.36 -10.28
CA ALA A 452 -8.19 -15.28 -11.41
C ALA A 452 -6.70 -15.48 -11.77
N VAL A 453 -5.89 -14.44 -11.72
CA VAL A 453 -4.47 -14.51 -12.05
C VAL A 453 -3.73 -15.38 -11.03
N LEU A 454 -4.07 -15.22 -9.74
CA LEU A 454 -3.51 -16.05 -8.67
C LEU A 454 -3.94 -17.52 -8.79
N ALA A 455 -5.20 -17.79 -9.17
CA ALA A 455 -5.66 -19.15 -9.43
C ALA A 455 -4.87 -19.83 -10.57
N LEU A 456 -4.54 -19.10 -11.64
CA LEU A 456 -3.67 -19.61 -12.71
C LEU A 456 -2.26 -19.91 -12.19
N ALA A 457 -1.68 -19.02 -11.38
CA ALA A 457 -0.38 -19.26 -10.77
C ALA A 457 -0.37 -20.51 -9.88
N ALA A 458 -1.43 -20.74 -9.11
CA ALA A 458 -1.59 -21.94 -8.29
C ALA A 458 -1.61 -23.24 -9.11
N SER A 459 -2.18 -23.18 -10.32
CA SER A 459 -2.26 -24.34 -11.22
C SER A 459 -0.91 -24.83 -11.73
N TRP A 460 0.15 -24.00 -11.65
CA TRP A 460 1.52 -24.39 -12.04
C TRP A 460 2.10 -25.53 -11.20
N THR A 461 1.51 -25.81 -10.04
CA THR A 461 1.85 -26.98 -9.22
C THR A 461 1.31 -28.30 -9.80
N SER A 462 0.35 -28.24 -10.73
CA SER A 462 -0.23 -29.42 -11.34
C SER A 462 0.75 -30.08 -12.31
N ARG A 463 0.93 -31.39 -12.18
CA ARG A 463 1.72 -32.20 -13.12
C ARG A 463 1.16 -32.23 -14.54
N GLN A 464 -0.10 -31.83 -14.70
CA GLN A 464 -0.78 -31.76 -16.01
C GLN A 464 -0.30 -30.58 -16.86
N VAL A 465 0.34 -29.59 -16.23
CA VAL A 465 0.78 -28.35 -16.86
C VAL A 465 2.29 -28.45 -17.12
N GLY A 466 2.68 -28.66 -18.37
CA GLY A 466 4.10 -28.67 -18.78
C GLY A 466 4.69 -27.29 -19.00
N GLU A 467 3.85 -26.26 -19.16
CA GLU A 467 4.24 -24.89 -19.49
C GLU A 467 3.54 -23.92 -18.54
N ARG A 468 4.33 -23.17 -17.76
CA ARG A 468 3.80 -22.14 -16.85
C ARG A 468 3.28 -20.98 -17.69
N THR A 469 1.97 -20.82 -17.73
CA THR A 469 1.31 -19.76 -18.49
C THR A 469 0.30 -19.02 -17.62
N LEU A 470 0.18 -17.71 -17.86
CA LEU A 470 -0.87 -16.85 -17.32
C LEU A 470 -2.00 -16.63 -18.34
N THR A 471 -2.09 -17.50 -19.35
CA THR A 471 -3.20 -17.54 -20.31
C THR A 471 -4.06 -18.78 -20.02
N GLY A 472 -5.33 -18.57 -19.72
CA GLY A 472 -6.27 -19.64 -19.38
C GLY A 472 -7.65 -19.12 -19.01
N SER A 473 -8.62 -20.02 -18.97
CA SER A 473 -9.98 -19.74 -18.48
C SER A 473 -10.12 -20.23 -17.05
N VAL A 474 -10.32 -19.31 -16.11
CA VAL A 474 -10.49 -19.63 -14.69
C VAL A 474 -11.97 -19.76 -14.37
N ILE A 475 -12.33 -20.85 -13.71
CA ILE A 475 -13.66 -21.07 -13.16
C ILE A 475 -13.53 -20.96 -11.64
N ASP A 476 -13.89 -19.81 -11.10
CA ASP A 476 -13.87 -19.57 -9.66
C ASP A 476 -15.27 -19.78 -9.08
N SER A 477 -15.45 -20.86 -8.33
CA SER A 477 -16.73 -21.21 -7.71
C SER A 477 -16.60 -21.23 -6.18
N GLY A 478 -17.10 -20.16 -5.57
CA GLY A 478 -17.15 -19.98 -4.12
C GLY A 478 -18.49 -20.39 -3.52
N ASP A 479 -18.83 -19.80 -2.37
CA ASP A 479 -20.12 -20.02 -1.71
C ASP A 479 -21.24 -19.11 -2.25
N GLY A 480 -20.88 -17.91 -2.74
CA GLY A 480 -21.86 -16.90 -3.17
C GLY A 480 -22.11 -16.82 -4.68
N VAL A 481 -21.07 -16.88 -5.50
CA VAL A 481 -21.16 -16.72 -6.97
C VAL A 481 -20.12 -17.63 -7.63
N THR A 482 -20.42 -18.06 -8.86
CA THR A 482 -19.43 -18.70 -9.74
C THR A 482 -19.10 -17.78 -10.91
N HIS A 483 -17.81 -17.56 -11.16
CA HIS A 483 -17.31 -16.71 -12.24
C HIS A 483 -16.54 -17.54 -13.26
N VAL A 484 -16.74 -17.22 -14.54
CA VAL A 484 -15.91 -17.71 -15.63
C VAL A 484 -15.10 -16.55 -16.19
N ILE A 485 -13.78 -16.61 -16.00
CA ILE A 485 -12.88 -15.48 -16.17
C ILE A 485 -11.79 -15.86 -17.19
N PRO A 486 -11.83 -15.31 -18.41
CA PRO A 486 -10.76 -15.49 -19.39
C PRO A 486 -9.58 -14.56 -19.07
N VAL A 487 -8.37 -15.13 -19.03
CA VAL A 487 -7.12 -14.40 -18.81
C VAL A 487 -6.18 -14.66 -19.98
N ALA A 488 -5.55 -13.61 -20.49
CA ALA A 488 -4.52 -13.69 -21.52
C ALA A 488 -3.29 -12.91 -21.06
N GLU A 489 -2.14 -13.58 -21.03
CA GLU A 489 -0.84 -12.99 -20.65
C GLU A 489 -0.87 -12.27 -19.28
N GLY A 490 -1.66 -12.78 -18.34
CA GLY A 490 -1.82 -12.16 -17.01
C GLY A 490 -2.88 -11.06 -16.93
N TYR A 491 -3.45 -10.64 -18.05
CA TYR A 491 -4.53 -9.65 -18.10
C TYR A 491 -5.90 -10.32 -18.24
N VAL A 492 -6.85 -9.89 -17.41
CA VAL A 492 -8.23 -10.38 -17.48
C VAL A 492 -8.96 -9.71 -18.64
N ILE A 493 -9.61 -10.50 -19.49
CA ILE A 493 -10.45 -9.99 -20.58
C ILE A 493 -11.84 -9.65 -20.01
N GLY A 494 -11.93 -8.50 -19.36
CA GLY A 494 -13.10 -8.06 -18.59
C GLY A 494 -14.42 -8.09 -19.36
N SER A 495 -14.40 -7.71 -20.65
CA SER A 495 -15.59 -7.69 -21.51
C SER A 495 -16.22 -9.06 -21.78
N CYS A 496 -15.48 -10.14 -21.53
CA CYS A 496 -15.90 -11.51 -21.80
C CYS A 496 -16.28 -12.28 -20.53
N ILE A 497 -16.15 -11.69 -19.34
CA ILE A 497 -16.49 -12.35 -18.07
C ILE A 497 -17.99 -12.68 -18.04
N LYS A 498 -18.31 -13.88 -17.54
CA LYS A 498 -19.68 -14.28 -17.24
C LYS A 498 -19.79 -14.74 -15.79
N HIS A 499 -20.92 -14.41 -15.16
CA HIS A 499 -21.29 -14.89 -13.84
C HIS A 499 -22.40 -15.93 -13.96
N ILE A 500 -22.35 -16.93 -13.09
CA ILE A 500 -23.37 -17.97 -12.97
C ILE A 500 -24.01 -17.80 -11.59
N PRO A 501 -25.34 -17.64 -11.50
CA PRO A 501 -26.08 -17.48 -10.25
C PRO A 501 -26.30 -18.83 -9.55
N ILE A 502 -25.25 -19.65 -9.50
CA ILE A 502 -25.20 -20.96 -8.86
C ILE A 502 -23.84 -21.05 -8.17
N ALA A 503 -23.85 -21.28 -6.86
CA ALA A 503 -22.66 -21.40 -6.04
C ALA A 503 -22.87 -22.39 -4.89
N GLY A 504 -21.91 -22.47 -3.97
CA GLY A 504 -21.93 -23.40 -2.84
C GLY A 504 -23.17 -23.27 -1.95
N ARG A 505 -23.74 -22.07 -1.80
CA ARG A 505 -24.96 -21.83 -1.05
C ARG A 505 -26.18 -22.43 -1.73
N ASP A 506 -26.34 -22.21 -3.04
CA ASP A 506 -27.48 -22.72 -3.79
C ASP A 506 -27.51 -24.25 -3.76
N ILE A 507 -26.34 -24.89 -3.88
CA ILE A 507 -26.19 -26.35 -3.71
C ILE A 507 -26.62 -26.78 -2.31
N THR A 508 -26.26 -26.01 -1.29
CA THR A 508 -26.60 -26.32 0.10
C THR A 508 -28.11 -26.20 0.33
N TYR A 509 -28.75 -25.14 -0.19
CA TYR A 509 -30.20 -24.96 -0.09
C TYR A 509 -30.98 -25.99 -0.90
N PHE A 510 -30.51 -26.35 -2.09
CA PHE A 510 -31.13 -27.41 -2.88
C PHE A 510 -31.01 -28.77 -2.17
N THR A 511 -29.83 -29.08 -1.60
CA THR A 511 -29.63 -30.28 -0.78
C THR A 511 -30.54 -30.27 0.45
N GLN A 512 -30.69 -29.12 1.11
CA GLN A 512 -31.58 -28.94 2.25
C GLN A 512 -33.05 -29.21 1.87
N GLN A 513 -33.50 -28.71 0.71
CA GLN A 513 -34.85 -28.96 0.21
C GLN A 513 -35.09 -30.45 -0.01
N LEU A 514 -34.16 -31.15 -0.68
CA LEU A 514 -34.24 -32.60 -0.91
C LEU A 514 -34.29 -33.40 0.40
N LEU A 515 -33.49 -33.00 1.40
CA LEU A 515 -33.50 -33.63 2.72
C LEU A 515 -34.81 -33.39 3.47
N ARG A 516 -35.41 -32.20 3.38
CA ARG A 516 -36.71 -31.89 4.01
C ARG A 516 -37.87 -32.67 3.40
N GLU A 517 -37.81 -32.95 2.10
CA GLU A 517 -38.83 -33.72 1.39
C GLU A 517 -38.79 -35.22 1.72
N ARG A 518 -37.61 -35.77 2.05
CA ARG A 518 -37.43 -37.21 2.33
C ARG A 518 -37.35 -37.55 3.82
N GLU A 519 -36.55 -36.82 4.59
CA GLU A 519 -36.17 -37.20 5.96
C GLU A 519 -37.06 -36.52 7.02
N VAL A 520 -37.66 -37.33 7.88
CA VAL A 520 -38.51 -36.87 8.99
C VAL A 520 -37.74 -37.06 10.30
N GLY A 521 -36.94 -36.06 10.70
CA GLY A 521 -36.16 -36.16 11.94
C GLY A 521 -35.08 -35.09 12.14
N ILE A 522 -34.78 -34.28 11.12
CA ILE A 522 -33.78 -33.21 11.22
C ILE A 522 -34.42 -31.97 11.88
N PRO A 523 -33.89 -31.48 13.02
CA PRO A 523 -34.38 -30.25 13.63
C PRO A 523 -34.27 -29.06 12.66
N PRO A 524 -35.29 -28.18 12.57
CA PRO A 524 -35.26 -27.04 11.65
C PRO A 524 -34.03 -26.14 11.83
N GLU A 525 -33.57 -25.96 13.07
CA GLU A 525 -32.40 -25.14 13.43
C GLU A 525 -31.08 -25.73 12.88
N GLN A 526 -30.95 -27.06 12.85
CA GLN A 526 -29.75 -27.76 12.36
C GLN A 526 -29.83 -28.14 10.88
N SER A 527 -30.96 -27.87 10.22
CA SER A 527 -31.24 -28.31 8.85
C SER A 527 -30.18 -27.82 7.85
N LEU A 528 -29.69 -26.59 8.02
CA LEU A 528 -28.67 -26.02 7.13
C LEU A 528 -27.29 -26.63 7.37
N GLU A 529 -26.93 -26.87 8.63
CA GLU A 529 -25.67 -27.50 9.02
C GLU A 529 -25.58 -28.94 8.48
N THR A 530 -26.65 -29.71 8.64
CA THR A 530 -26.76 -31.07 8.09
C THR A 530 -26.62 -31.07 6.57
N ALA A 531 -27.32 -30.18 5.87
CA ALA A 531 -27.23 -30.08 4.41
C ALA A 531 -25.80 -29.72 3.94
N LYS A 532 -25.12 -28.82 4.65
CA LYS A 532 -23.73 -28.47 4.37
C LYS A 532 -22.79 -29.66 4.61
N ALA A 533 -22.95 -30.37 5.73
CA ALA A 533 -22.16 -31.56 6.03
C ALA A 533 -22.38 -32.67 4.97
N VAL A 534 -23.62 -32.82 4.49
CA VAL A 534 -23.96 -33.76 3.42
C VAL A 534 -23.25 -33.38 2.11
N LYS A 535 -23.34 -32.10 1.71
CA LYS A 535 -22.66 -31.55 0.53
C LYS A 535 -21.16 -31.81 0.57
N GLU A 536 -20.50 -31.49 1.68
CA GLU A 536 -19.04 -31.53 1.77
C GLU A 536 -18.48 -32.95 1.90
N ARG A 537 -19.23 -33.88 2.51
CA ARG A 537 -18.74 -35.25 2.78
C ARG A 537 -19.19 -36.28 1.75
N PHE A 538 -20.40 -36.14 1.19
CA PHE A 538 -21.02 -37.23 0.43
C PHE A 538 -21.33 -36.90 -1.03
N SER A 539 -21.33 -35.62 -1.42
CA SER A 539 -21.70 -35.22 -2.77
C SER A 539 -20.58 -35.40 -3.80
N TYR A 540 -20.98 -35.71 -5.03
CA TYR A 540 -20.09 -35.94 -6.18
C TYR A 540 -20.81 -35.68 -7.49
N VAL A 541 -20.07 -35.42 -8.57
CA VAL A 541 -20.67 -35.22 -9.90
C VAL A 541 -20.82 -36.57 -10.60
N CYS A 542 -22.02 -36.86 -11.10
CA CYS A 542 -22.28 -38.09 -11.86
C CYS A 542 -22.03 -37.91 -13.37
N PRO A 543 -21.67 -38.97 -14.11
CA PRO A 543 -21.56 -38.91 -15.56
C PRO A 543 -22.91 -38.83 -16.28
N ASP A 544 -23.95 -39.47 -15.73
CA ASP A 544 -25.27 -39.67 -16.34
C ASP A 544 -26.32 -39.88 -15.23
N LEU A 545 -27.31 -39.00 -15.18
CA LEU A 545 -28.34 -39.01 -14.13
C LEU A 545 -29.19 -40.28 -14.13
N VAL A 546 -29.69 -40.68 -15.30
CA VAL A 546 -30.63 -41.83 -15.43
C VAL A 546 -29.95 -43.12 -14.99
N LYS A 547 -28.68 -43.29 -15.35
CA LYS A 547 -27.89 -44.44 -14.90
C LYS A 547 -27.65 -44.41 -13.39
N GLU A 548 -27.44 -43.23 -12.80
CA GLU A 548 -27.19 -43.13 -11.36
C GLU A 548 -28.45 -43.44 -10.54
N PHE A 549 -29.64 -43.01 -11.00
CA PHE A 549 -30.93 -43.39 -10.41
C PHE A 549 -31.21 -44.90 -10.47
N SER A 550 -30.69 -45.59 -11.48
CA SER A 550 -30.88 -47.03 -11.66
C SER A 550 -30.01 -47.91 -10.74
N LYS A 551 -29.04 -47.33 -10.04
CA LYS A 551 -28.21 -48.05 -9.08
C LYS A 551 -29.01 -48.28 -7.78
N LYS A 552 -29.21 -49.55 -7.41
CA LYS A 552 -30.04 -50.03 -6.28
C LYS A 552 -29.79 -49.30 -4.94
N GLU A 553 -30.86 -49.31 -4.14
CA GLU A 553 -31.04 -48.75 -2.78
C GLU A 553 -29.74 -48.55 -1.99
N PHE A 554 -29.42 -47.28 -1.78
CA PHE A 554 -28.42 -46.84 -0.82
C PHE A 554 -28.93 -47.16 0.59
N THR A 555 -28.22 -48.04 1.30
CA THR A 555 -28.44 -48.38 2.72
C THR A 555 -28.01 -47.26 3.69
N ILE A 556 -28.07 -45.99 3.27
CA ILE A 556 -27.52 -44.85 4.00
C ILE A 556 -28.58 -43.74 4.07
N ASP A 557 -28.67 -43.03 5.20
CA ASP A 557 -29.55 -41.86 5.45
C ASP A 557 -29.38 -40.70 4.44
N VAL A 558 -28.44 -40.82 3.49
CA VAL A 558 -28.12 -39.83 2.45
C VAL A 558 -28.19 -40.47 1.05
N GLY A 559 -29.12 -40.01 0.22
CA GLY A 559 -29.55 -40.63 -1.04
C GLY A 559 -29.19 -39.84 -2.31
N TYR A 560 -30.21 -39.47 -3.10
CA TYR A 560 -30.05 -38.85 -4.43
C TYR A 560 -29.39 -37.45 -4.40
N GLU A 561 -29.53 -36.71 -3.31
CA GLU A 561 -28.92 -35.39 -3.06
C GLU A 561 -27.40 -35.38 -3.23
N ARG A 562 -26.76 -36.55 -3.10
CA ARG A 562 -25.31 -36.71 -3.31
C ARG A 562 -24.89 -36.31 -4.72
N PHE A 563 -25.64 -36.72 -5.74
CA PHE A 563 -25.32 -36.37 -7.13
C PHE A 563 -26.22 -35.26 -7.67
N LEU A 564 -27.45 -35.12 -7.17
CA LEU A 564 -28.34 -34.03 -7.57
C LEU A 564 -27.84 -32.65 -7.12
N GLY A 565 -27.24 -32.56 -5.93
CA GLY A 565 -26.70 -31.30 -5.42
C GLY A 565 -25.71 -30.65 -6.40
N PRO A 566 -24.59 -31.31 -6.76
CA PRO A 566 -23.64 -30.77 -7.74
C PRO A 566 -24.15 -30.72 -9.18
N GLU A 567 -25.21 -31.45 -9.53
CA GLU A 567 -25.74 -31.48 -10.90
C GLU A 567 -26.31 -30.13 -11.33
N ILE A 568 -26.72 -29.27 -10.38
CA ILE A 568 -27.27 -27.94 -10.70
C ILE A 568 -26.25 -27.03 -11.41
N PHE A 569 -24.96 -27.35 -11.42
CA PHE A 569 -23.99 -26.65 -12.29
C PHE A 569 -24.19 -26.97 -13.77
N PHE A 570 -24.65 -28.18 -14.08
CA PHE A 570 -24.84 -28.69 -15.44
C PHE A 570 -26.31 -28.62 -15.87
N HIS A 571 -27.23 -28.57 -14.91
CA HIS A 571 -28.67 -28.34 -15.12
C HIS A 571 -29.19 -27.31 -14.10
N PRO A 572 -28.87 -26.02 -14.27
CA PRO A 572 -29.27 -24.98 -13.32
C PRO A 572 -30.78 -24.83 -13.14
N GLU A 573 -31.56 -25.26 -14.13
CA GLU A 573 -33.03 -25.24 -14.14
C GLU A 573 -33.66 -26.02 -12.97
N PHE A 574 -32.91 -26.90 -12.31
CA PHE A 574 -33.38 -27.66 -11.15
C PHE A 574 -33.51 -26.82 -9.88
N ALA A 575 -32.74 -25.74 -9.76
CA ALA A 575 -32.71 -24.90 -8.55
C ALA A 575 -32.98 -23.42 -8.84
N ASN A 576 -32.73 -22.95 -10.06
CA ASN A 576 -32.90 -21.56 -10.43
C ASN A 576 -33.86 -21.44 -11.63
N PRO A 577 -35.05 -20.82 -11.47
CA PRO A 577 -36.01 -20.67 -12.55
C PRO A 577 -35.57 -19.64 -13.60
N ASP A 578 -34.71 -18.69 -13.23
CA ASP A 578 -34.30 -17.57 -14.08
C ASP A 578 -33.04 -17.87 -14.90
N PHE A 579 -32.36 -18.98 -14.61
CA PHE A 579 -31.09 -19.35 -15.25
C PHE A 579 -31.08 -20.83 -15.61
N THR A 580 -30.86 -21.15 -16.89
CA THR A 580 -30.94 -22.51 -17.44
C THR A 580 -29.68 -22.98 -18.16
N GLN A 581 -28.67 -22.11 -18.31
CA GLN A 581 -27.51 -22.39 -19.14
C GLN A 581 -26.46 -23.23 -18.38
N PRO A 582 -26.09 -24.43 -18.86
CA PRO A 582 -25.07 -25.26 -18.21
C PRO A 582 -23.70 -24.57 -18.14
N ILE A 583 -22.93 -24.85 -17.09
CA ILE A 583 -21.58 -24.28 -16.93
C ILE A 583 -20.65 -24.55 -18.13
N SER A 584 -20.77 -25.71 -18.78
CA SER A 584 -19.99 -26.04 -19.98
C SER A 584 -20.29 -25.11 -21.16
N GLU A 585 -21.55 -24.70 -21.31
CA GLU A 585 -21.95 -23.76 -22.37
C GLU A 585 -21.52 -22.34 -22.04
N VAL A 586 -21.62 -21.94 -20.77
CA VAL A 586 -21.12 -20.63 -20.32
C VAL A 586 -19.62 -20.51 -20.60
N VAL A 587 -18.83 -21.54 -20.28
CA VAL A 587 -17.39 -21.55 -20.56
C VAL A 587 -17.11 -21.47 -22.06
N ASP A 588 -17.84 -22.22 -22.86
CA ASP A 588 -17.72 -22.16 -24.32
C ASP A 588 -18.04 -20.77 -24.88
N GLU A 589 -19.13 -20.16 -24.44
CA GLU A 589 -19.56 -18.82 -24.83
C GLU A 589 -18.51 -17.76 -24.46
N VAL A 590 -17.98 -17.80 -23.24
CA VAL A 590 -16.91 -16.90 -22.78
C VAL A 590 -15.70 -16.98 -23.69
N ILE A 591 -15.24 -18.20 -24.00
CA ILE A 591 -14.06 -18.39 -24.86
C ILE A 591 -14.37 -17.98 -26.30
N GLN A 592 -15.57 -18.20 -26.82
CA GLN A 592 -15.96 -17.76 -28.16
C GLN A 592 -16.12 -16.25 -28.28
N ASN A 593 -16.42 -15.54 -27.19
CA ASN A 593 -16.46 -14.07 -27.17
C ASN A 593 -15.06 -13.45 -27.10
N CYS A 594 -14.03 -14.21 -26.71
CA CYS A 594 -12.65 -13.75 -26.69
C CYS A 594 -12.05 -13.60 -28.11
N PRO A 595 -10.96 -12.83 -28.27
CA PRO A 595 -10.21 -12.74 -29.52
C PRO A 595 -9.80 -14.12 -30.07
N ILE A 596 -9.77 -14.27 -31.40
CA ILE A 596 -9.66 -15.57 -32.08
C ILE A 596 -8.32 -16.28 -31.78
N ASP A 597 -7.25 -15.51 -31.68
CA ASP A 597 -5.88 -15.93 -31.41
C ASP A 597 -5.73 -16.57 -30.02
N VAL A 598 -6.43 -16.09 -29.01
CA VAL A 598 -6.34 -16.61 -27.63
C VAL A 598 -7.26 -17.78 -27.32
N ARG A 599 -8.27 -18.08 -28.16
CA ARG A 599 -9.28 -19.12 -27.86
C ARG A 599 -8.69 -20.50 -27.63
N ARG A 600 -7.74 -20.92 -28.47
CA ARG A 600 -7.11 -22.25 -28.37
C ARG A 600 -6.30 -22.40 -27.07
N PRO A 601 -5.44 -21.44 -26.69
CA PRO A 601 -4.83 -21.40 -25.36
C PRO A 601 -5.85 -21.47 -24.22
N LEU A 602 -6.96 -20.73 -24.30
CA LEU A 602 -8.01 -20.72 -23.26
C LEU A 602 -8.67 -22.10 -23.09
N TYR A 603 -9.01 -22.79 -24.17
CA TYR A 603 -9.56 -24.16 -24.11
C TYR A 603 -8.58 -25.19 -23.54
N LYS A 604 -7.29 -25.03 -23.86
CA LYS A 604 -6.23 -25.93 -23.40
C LYS A 604 -5.89 -25.74 -21.92
N ASN A 605 -6.25 -24.61 -21.32
CA ASN A 605 -5.93 -24.31 -19.92
C ASN A 605 -7.15 -23.77 -19.17
N VAL A 606 -8.12 -24.65 -18.91
CA VAL A 606 -9.28 -24.33 -18.07
C VAL A 606 -8.94 -24.69 -16.61
N VAL A 607 -8.70 -23.69 -15.77
CA VAL A 607 -8.28 -23.88 -14.37
C VAL A 607 -9.47 -23.73 -13.44
N LEU A 608 -9.59 -24.62 -12.47
CA LEU A 608 -10.63 -24.57 -11.45
C LEU A 608 -10.11 -23.95 -10.15
N SER A 609 -10.90 -23.06 -9.57
CA SER A 609 -10.64 -22.38 -8.30
C SER A 609 -11.87 -22.41 -7.41
N GLY A 610 -11.66 -22.49 -6.09
CA GLY A 610 -12.72 -22.33 -5.09
C GLY A 610 -13.32 -23.65 -4.63
N GLY A 611 -13.83 -23.64 -3.39
CA GLY A 611 -14.28 -24.85 -2.69
C GLY A 611 -15.42 -25.60 -3.38
N SER A 612 -16.28 -24.92 -4.14
CA SER A 612 -17.40 -25.56 -4.84
C SER A 612 -16.96 -26.27 -6.14
N THR A 613 -15.69 -26.16 -6.55
CA THR A 613 -15.11 -26.96 -7.63
C THR A 613 -14.51 -28.29 -7.15
N MET A 614 -14.47 -28.52 -5.84
CA MET A 614 -13.84 -29.70 -5.21
C MET A 614 -14.68 -30.99 -5.32
N PHE A 615 -15.87 -30.93 -5.91
CA PHE A 615 -16.68 -32.14 -6.09
C PHE A 615 -15.94 -33.16 -6.94
N ARG A 616 -15.97 -34.42 -6.50
CA ARG A 616 -15.36 -35.52 -7.25
C ARG A 616 -15.94 -35.56 -8.66
N ASP A 617 -15.07 -35.74 -9.65
CA ASP A 617 -15.38 -35.82 -11.09
C ASP A 617 -15.92 -34.53 -11.74
N PHE A 618 -15.98 -33.40 -11.02
CA PHE A 618 -16.41 -32.10 -11.57
C PHE A 618 -15.61 -31.68 -12.80
N GLY A 619 -14.27 -31.64 -12.69
CA GLY A 619 -13.41 -31.27 -13.82
C GLY A 619 -13.52 -32.24 -15.01
N ARG A 620 -13.69 -33.54 -14.75
CA ARG A 620 -13.85 -34.55 -15.80
C ARG A 620 -15.18 -34.38 -16.54
N ARG A 621 -16.27 -34.13 -15.81
CA ARG A 621 -17.61 -33.85 -16.38
C ARG A 621 -17.56 -32.60 -17.23
N LEU A 622 -17.00 -31.51 -16.71
CA LEU A 622 -16.85 -30.26 -17.43
C LEU A 622 -16.03 -30.43 -18.72
N GLN A 623 -14.87 -31.09 -18.65
CA GLN A 623 -14.03 -31.32 -19.84
C GLN A 623 -14.76 -32.13 -20.90
N ARG A 624 -15.49 -33.18 -20.49
CA ARG A 624 -16.26 -34.02 -21.41
C ARG A 624 -17.37 -33.23 -22.11
N ASP A 625 -18.15 -32.49 -21.36
CA ASP A 625 -19.31 -31.78 -21.91
C ASP A 625 -18.86 -30.59 -22.75
N LEU A 626 -17.85 -29.84 -22.32
CA LEU A 626 -17.22 -28.78 -23.11
C LEU A 626 -16.63 -29.33 -24.42
N LYS A 627 -15.92 -30.46 -24.37
CA LYS A 627 -15.38 -31.12 -25.56
C LYS A 627 -16.47 -31.56 -26.52
N ARG A 628 -17.59 -32.09 -26.02
CA ARG A 628 -18.75 -32.47 -26.86
C ARG A 628 -19.32 -31.27 -27.61
N THR A 629 -19.52 -30.14 -26.93
CA THR A 629 -20.03 -28.91 -27.56
C THR A 629 -19.08 -28.40 -28.63
N VAL A 630 -17.78 -28.35 -28.34
CA VAL A 630 -16.75 -27.87 -29.27
C VAL A 630 -16.61 -28.81 -30.49
N ASP A 631 -16.55 -30.12 -30.28
CA ASP A 631 -16.42 -31.11 -31.35
C ASP A 631 -17.68 -31.15 -32.24
N ALA A 632 -18.88 -30.98 -31.66
CA ALA A 632 -20.13 -30.87 -32.41
C ALA A 632 -20.16 -29.63 -33.32
N ARG A 633 -19.70 -28.48 -32.81
CA ARG A 633 -19.58 -27.24 -33.61
C ARG A 633 -18.56 -27.37 -34.75
N LEU A 634 -17.41 -28.01 -34.50
CA LEU A 634 -16.39 -28.26 -35.51
C LEU A 634 -16.92 -29.19 -36.62
N LYS A 635 -17.64 -30.25 -36.23
CA LYS A 635 -18.27 -31.20 -37.17
C LYS A 635 -19.28 -30.52 -38.08
N LEU A 636 -20.15 -29.67 -37.53
CA LEU A 636 -21.12 -28.90 -38.32
C LEU A 636 -20.43 -27.99 -39.34
N SER A 637 -19.29 -27.39 -38.96
CA SER A 637 -18.53 -26.51 -39.86
C SER A 637 -17.90 -27.27 -41.04
N GLU A 638 -17.41 -28.49 -40.80
CA GLU A 638 -16.88 -29.39 -41.84
C GLU A 638 -17.99 -29.86 -42.81
N GLU A 639 -19.15 -30.23 -42.27
CA GLU A 639 -20.33 -30.64 -43.03
C GLU A 639 -20.85 -29.50 -43.92
N LEU A 640 -21.04 -28.29 -43.36
CA LEU A 640 -21.49 -27.12 -44.11
C LEU A 640 -20.51 -26.65 -45.17
N SER A 641 -19.21 -26.89 -44.97
CA SER A 641 -18.17 -26.58 -45.95
C SER A 641 -18.05 -27.63 -47.06
N GLY A 642 -18.83 -28.71 -47.01
CA GLY A 642 -18.72 -29.85 -47.93
C GLY A 642 -17.33 -30.50 -47.90
N GLY A 643 -16.67 -30.51 -46.74
CA GLY A 643 -15.31 -31.02 -46.57
C GLY A 643 -14.18 -30.14 -47.10
N LYS A 644 -14.48 -28.94 -47.64
CA LYS A 644 -13.44 -28.00 -48.13
C LYS A 644 -12.63 -27.36 -47.00
N LEU A 645 -13.23 -27.21 -45.82
CA LEU A 645 -12.58 -26.66 -44.63
C LEU A 645 -12.51 -27.75 -43.57
N LYS A 646 -11.30 -28.18 -43.21
CA LYS A 646 -11.06 -29.15 -42.14
C LYS A 646 -10.44 -28.44 -40.94
N PRO A 647 -11.25 -27.91 -40.01
CA PRO A 647 -10.72 -27.18 -38.87
C PRO A 647 -9.92 -28.12 -37.95
N LYS A 648 -8.74 -27.69 -37.53
CA LYS A 648 -7.89 -28.46 -36.60
C LYS A 648 -8.66 -28.70 -35.30
N PRO A 649 -8.72 -29.94 -34.77
CA PRO A 649 -9.36 -30.24 -33.50
C PRO A 649 -8.90 -29.28 -32.40
N ILE A 650 -9.83 -28.89 -31.54
CA ILE A 650 -9.53 -28.04 -30.39
C ILE A 650 -9.22 -28.98 -29.22
N ASP A 651 -8.08 -28.76 -28.59
CA ASP A 651 -7.68 -29.47 -27.39
C ASP A 651 -8.35 -28.79 -26.19
N VAL A 652 -9.07 -29.57 -25.40
CA VAL A 652 -9.82 -29.08 -24.24
C VAL A 652 -9.30 -29.81 -23.02
N GLN A 653 -8.73 -29.05 -22.09
CA GLN A 653 -8.12 -29.60 -20.89
C GLN A 653 -8.55 -28.79 -19.67
N VAL A 654 -9.22 -29.47 -18.75
CA VAL A 654 -9.61 -28.91 -17.46
C VAL A 654 -8.60 -29.37 -16.43
N VAL A 655 -7.90 -28.41 -15.83
CA VAL A 655 -6.83 -28.64 -14.87
C VAL A 655 -7.42 -28.76 -13.48
N THR A 656 -7.17 -29.91 -12.86
CA THR A 656 -7.44 -30.13 -11.43
C THR A 656 -6.13 -30.23 -10.66
N HIS A 657 -6.10 -29.70 -9.43
CA HIS A 657 -4.89 -29.68 -8.60
C HIS A 657 -5.22 -29.71 -7.10
N HIS A 658 -4.27 -30.12 -6.26
CA HIS A 658 -4.51 -30.30 -4.83
C HIS A 658 -4.82 -28.99 -4.09
N MET A 659 -4.26 -27.87 -4.55
CA MET A 659 -4.48 -26.54 -3.94
C MET A 659 -5.81 -25.86 -4.34
N GLN A 660 -6.74 -26.55 -5.01
CA GLN A 660 -7.95 -25.94 -5.58
C GLN A 660 -8.82 -25.19 -4.56
N ARG A 661 -8.93 -25.73 -3.34
CA ARG A 661 -9.77 -25.18 -2.27
C ARG A 661 -9.40 -23.73 -1.90
N TYR A 662 -8.11 -23.42 -1.91
CA TYR A 662 -7.56 -22.11 -1.57
C TYR A 662 -6.60 -21.63 -2.68
N ALA A 663 -6.91 -21.97 -3.94
CA ALA A 663 -6.02 -21.75 -5.09
C ALA A 663 -5.53 -20.30 -5.17
N VAL A 664 -6.44 -19.36 -5.03
CA VAL A 664 -6.11 -17.93 -5.04
C VAL A 664 -5.14 -17.57 -3.90
N TRP A 665 -5.41 -17.98 -2.65
CA TRP A 665 -4.51 -17.70 -1.52
C TRP A 665 -3.14 -18.35 -1.73
N PHE A 666 -3.09 -19.61 -2.20
CA PHE A 666 -1.83 -20.30 -2.47
C PHE A 666 -1.04 -19.64 -3.61
N GLY A 667 -1.71 -19.23 -4.69
CA GLY A 667 -1.09 -18.47 -5.77
C GLY A 667 -0.55 -17.13 -5.30
N GLY A 668 -1.29 -16.45 -4.40
CA GLY A 668 -0.81 -15.28 -3.68
C GLY A 668 0.42 -15.59 -2.82
N SER A 669 0.42 -16.70 -2.07
CA SER A 669 1.53 -17.16 -1.24
C SER A 669 2.81 -17.38 -2.02
N MET A 670 2.69 -18.05 -3.15
CA MET A 670 3.82 -18.26 -4.03
C MET A 670 4.29 -16.95 -4.67
N LEU A 671 3.38 -16.11 -5.16
CA LEU A 671 3.74 -14.82 -5.77
C LEU A 671 4.43 -13.90 -4.76
N ALA A 672 3.85 -13.71 -3.58
CA ALA A 672 4.37 -12.86 -2.51
C ALA A 672 5.70 -13.35 -1.91
N SER A 673 6.07 -14.62 -2.17
CA SER A 673 7.38 -15.18 -1.81
C SER A 673 8.45 -14.88 -2.87
N THR A 674 8.06 -14.38 -4.04
CA THR A 674 9.01 -14.08 -5.11
C THR A 674 9.62 -12.68 -4.95
N PRO A 675 10.88 -12.50 -5.33
CA PRO A 675 11.52 -11.17 -5.34
C PRO A 675 10.80 -10.16 -6.26
N GLU A 676 10.20 -10.63 -7.35
CA GLU A 676 9.46 -9.82 -8.31
C GLU A 676 8.24 -9.14 -7.66
N PHE A 677 7.62 -9.76 -6.66
CA PHE A 677 6.48 -9.20 -5.94
C PHE A 677 6.81 -7.83 -5.33
N TYR A 678 7.94 -7.71 -4.64
CA TYR A 678 8.33 -6.43 -4.03
C TYR A 678 8.63 -5.36 -5.08
N GLN A 679 9.00 -5.73 -6.31
CA GLN A 679 9.21 -4.76 -7.38
C GLN A 679 7.89 -4.21 -7.94
N VAL A 680 6.81 -4.99 -7.87
CA VAL A 680 5.49 -4.60 -8.39
C VAL A 680 4.54 -4.07 -7.30
N CYS A 681 4.90 -4.19 -6.03
CA CYS A 681 4.18 -3.57 -4.92
C CYS A 681 4.14 -2.04 -5.07
N HIS A 682 3.01 -1.45 -4.70
CA HIS A 682 2.90 -0.01 -4.58
C HIS A 682 3.41 0.44 -3.22
N TYR A 683 4.18 1.51 -3.23
CA TYR A 683 4.78 2.13 -2.05
C TYR A 683 4.18 3.51 -1.86
N CYS A 684 3.78 3.84 -0.65
CA CYS A 684 3.44 5.22 -0.31
C CYS A 684 4.75 5.97 0.00
N HIS A 685 5.20 6.83 -0.92
CA HIS A 685 6.45 7.59 -0.80
C HIS A 685 6.30 8.88 0.01
#